data_AF-A0A7C2UPA3-F1
#
_entry.id   AF-A0A7C2UPA3-F1
#
_cell.length_a   1.000
_cell.length_b   1.000
_cell.length_c   1.000
_cell.angle_alpha   90.00
_cell.angle_beta   90.00
_cell.angle_gamma   90.00
#
_symmetry.space_group_name_H-M   'P 1'
#
loop_
_entity.id
_entity.type
_entity.pdbx_description
1 polymer ?
#
loop_
_entity_poly.entity_id
_entity_poly.type
_entity_poly.pdbx_seq_one_letter_code
_entity_poly.pdbx_strand_id
1 'polypeptide(L)'
;MHRLIGLGLMSVLLHPVGYSAHQGDTQPLHDPMRPVMEIGRDYVVLQYHTRTPTETRVQIRQSNLPMTAWRPEGKRADPWQGAGVRIVDGEPGKRTYHRLRITGLQPGKRYYYRIYDPDLKPTLEERKWGASPPWRREYAVATLAPQGYKTIVRLPVKVLLMPNVVNVASAYQDPNTPAPPPQPMSEAELARIREEYAIAARYFWVNSGMRFWVDFQLFIDDRWQRWGEEPPQAQGFYKGLPACRSYPGVDFAPPGGGAFTIVDTSDITRANTEPVHEEFPYAGQIEQAFPRRWNPQTQRWEFYNSGGGTYGVDSFPDGFPARSQFLGGGDTAWLVAHEFHHQMESFGAFSLAHREDERIVFNHPDPRQRRVNPDGALTLIPWTTAAKHGEHWNIMPYWDRTLSDAQWLRIYFGEVVVVRDADGDGFPDDDPRLPLDEKRFGSDPRRARTDGQMSDLHKAMLSTWAPAPLQTTFVKPRWQSRIPNPRKTDQDGDGLPDTVDPYPLYPWQPLVWYARATVDGDPSEWDAIPPAGELDADGTRLTVKHCHDEDAYYVLFEITGEWERLHIALDGEGQGVYTTDTVQFVDIYNRDDLSIRVRGREAPPWLRWNASRRRDRTTIIELAIPNGGDSPWFWQGGGREVGVSVDLFKPSGAGYSVYEPYAVFYCRMTEPVGALPLPSGAPADLTREQSTRVLTPDRAEGLHIGDGWQVRDGAWAYDGHAEAHLRITGLNARAFDLWVELEAVQDGVLAAYLPSTPEAEMNAG
;
A
#
# COMPACT_ATOMS: atom_id res chain seq x y z
N MET A 1 24.33 -22.78 -54.80
CA MET A 1 23.72 -23.50 -53.66
C MET A 1 24.40 -23.04 -52.38
N HIS A 2 23.84 -22.11 -51.61
CA HIS A 2 24.10 -21.92 -50.17
C HIS A 2 22.96 -21.09 -49.54
N ARG A 3 22.76 -21.30 -48.24
CA ARG A 3 21.49 -21.23 -47.48
C ARG A 3 21.11 -19.86 -46.94
N LEU A 4 19.80 -19.72 -46.70
CA LEU A 4 19.11 -18.69 -45.91
C LEU A 4 19.73 -18.45 -44.52
N ILE A 5 19.75 -17.18 -44.11
CA ILE A 5 19.74 -16.74 -42.70
C ILE A 5 18.57 -15.75 -42.57
N GLY A 6 17.55 -16.14 -41.81
CA GLY A 6 16.46 -15.26 -41.39
C GLY A 6 16.88 -14.48 -40.14
N LEU A 7 16.83 -13.16 -40.20
CA LEU A 7 16.85 -12.32 -39.00
C LEU A 7 15.43 -12.24 -38.46
N GLY A 8 15.22 -12.78 -37.27
CA GLY A 8 14.00 -12.59 -36.49
C GLY A 8 13.92 -11.16 -35.96
N LEU A 9 12.72 -10.57 -36.08
CA LEU A 9 12.35 -9.35 -35.36
C LEU A 9 12.51 -9.58 -33.85
N MET A 10 13.42 -8.84 -33.23
CA MET A 10 13.40 -8.60 -31.78
C MET A 10 12.47 -7.40 -31.55
N SER A 11 11.22 -7.69 -31.20
CA SER A 11 10.33 -6.71 -30.58
C SER A 11 10.89 -6.35 -29.20
N VAL A 12 11.54 -5.18 -29.11
CA VAL A 12 11.88 -4.55 -27.84
C VAL A 12 10.57 -4.02 -27.26
N LEU A 13 9.91 -4.86 -26.47
CA LEU A 13 8.87 -4.44 -25.54
C LEU A 13 9.53 -3.46 -24.56
N LEU A 14 9.28 -2.17 -24.74
CA LEU A 14 9.31 -1.21 -23.63
C LEU A 14 8.29 -1.72 -22.62
N HIS A 15 8.77 -2.57 -21.70
CA HIS A 15 8.01 -2.84 -20.50
C HIS A 15 7.95 -1.49 -19.79
N PRO A 16 6.77 -0.91 -19.52
CA PRO A 16 6.70 -0.06 -18.34
C PRO A 16 7.28 -0.88 -17.19
N VAL A 17 7.82 -0.25 -16.15
CA VAL A 17 8.11 -0.95 -14.90
C VAL A 17 6.75 -1.41 -14.36
N GLY A 18 6.23 -2.47 -14.96
CA GLY A 18 4.91 -2.99 -14.77
C GLY A 18 5.01 -3.77 -13.51
N TYR A 19 4.23 -3.34 -12.52
CA TYR A 19 3.76 -4.23 -11.48
C TYR A 19 3.53 -5.61 -12.10
N SER A 20 4.17 -6.65 -11.56
CA SER A 20 3.90 -8.01 -11.98
C SER A 20 2.41 -8.24 -11.76
N ALA A 21 1.62 -8.28 -12.83
CA ALA A 21 0.20 -8.57 -12.72
C ALA A 21 0.05 -9.91 -12.00
N HIS A 22 -0.59 -9.90 -10.83
CA HIS A 22 -0.83 -11.13 -10.08
C HIS A 22 -1.71 -12.05 -10.92
N GLN A 23 -1.44 -13.35 -10.85
CA GLN A 23 -2.12 -14.33 -11.69
C GLN A 23 -2.43 -15.64 -10.94
N GLY A 24 -3.31 -16.43 -11.54
CA GLY A 24 -3.56 -17.81 -11.11
C GLY A 24 -2.42 -18.78 -11.45
N ASP A 25 -2.65 -20.06 -11.18
CA ASP A 25 -1.68 -21.14 -11.43
C ASP A 25 -1.85 -21.78 -12.83
N THR A 26 -2.35 -21.03 -13.82
CA THR A 26 -2.59 -21.53 -15.18
C THR A 26 -1.30 -21.74 -15.97
N GLN A 27 -0.34 -20.84 -15.79
CA GLN A 27 0.98 -20.86 -16.43
C GLN A 27 2.09 -20.89 -15.38
N PRO A 28 3.31 -21.36 -15.74
CA PRO A 28 4.47 -21.21 -14.87
C PRO A 28 4.70 -19.74 -14.50
N LEU A 29 5.00 -19.50 -13.22
CA LEU A 29 5.42 -18.17 -12.78
C LEU A 29 6.86 -17.94 -13.21
N HIS A 30 7.16 -16.78 -13.76
CA HIS A 30 8.48 -16.46 -14.30
C HIS A 30 9.01 -15.15 -13.69
N ASP A 31 10.19 -15.21 -13.08
CA ASP A 31 10.83 -14.10 -12.37
C ASP A 31 12.36 -14.13 -12.58
N PRO A 32 12.84 -13.77 -13.80
CA PRO A 32 14.17 -14.10 -14.29
C PRO A 32 15.29 -13.33 -13.58
N MET A 33 14.97 -12.29 -12.81
CA MET A 33 15.93 -11.48 -12.07
C MET A 33 16.15 -11.97 -10.63
N ARG A 34 15.51 -13.08 -10.24
CA ARG A 34 15.50 -13.59 -8.86
C ARG A 34 16.14 -14.97 -8.73
N PRO A 35 16.56 -15.40 -7.53
CA PRO A 35 17.16 -16.72 -7.32
C PRO A 35 16.27 -17.90 -7.74
N VAL A 36 14.95 -17.75 -7.65
CA VAL A 36 13.98 -18.68 -8.24
C VAL A 36 13.43 -18.00 -9.49
N MET A 37 13.87 -18.47 -10.66
CA MET A 37 13.52 -17.87 -11.95
C MET A 37 12.17 -18.33 -12.48
N GLU A 38 11.77 -19.55 -12.15
CA GLU A 38 10.56 -20.15 -12.70
C GLU A 38 9.98 -21.14 -11.71
N ILE A 39 8.66 -21.11 -11.53
CA ILE A 39 7.93 -22.06 -10.69
C ILE A 39 6.86 -22.71 -11.56
N GLY A 40 6.96 -24.03 -11.72
CA GLY A 40 5.92 -24.85 -12.34
C GLY A 40 5.18 -25.72 -11.32
N ARG A 41 4.30 -26.59 -11.82
CA ARG A 41 3.57 -27.56 -10.98
C ARG A 41 4.47 -28.67 -10.47
N ASP A 42 5.42 -29.12 -11.29
CA ASP A 42 6.29 -30.25 -11.00
C ASP A 42 7.78 -29.93 -11.12
N TYR A 43 8.12 -28.64 -11.21
CA TYR A 43 9.50 -28.18 -11.25
C TYR A 43 9.69 -26.77 -10.69
N VAL A 44 10.94 -26.44 -10.39
CA VAL A 44 11.41 -25.06 -10.18
C VAL A 44 12.72 -24.84 -10.95
N VAL A 45 12.99 -23.62 -11.39
CA VAL A 45 14.28 -23.22 -11.98
C VAL A 45 14.97 -22.26 -11.04
N LEU A 46 16.19 -22.59 -10.63
CA LEU A 46 17.00 -21.78 -9.74
C LEU A 46 18.18 -21.17 -10.50
N GLN A 47 18.60 -19.98 -10.08
CA GLN A 47 19.89 -19.39 -10.42
C GLN A 47 20.61 -18.90 -9.17
N TYR A 48 21.93 -19.02 -9.16
CA TYR A 48 22.75 -18.54 -8.05
C TYR A 48 24.21 -18.33 -8.47
N HIS A 49 24.94 -17.56 -7.66
CA HIS A 49 26.37 -17.33 -7.83
C HIS A 49 27.18 -17.87 -6.65
N THR A 50 28.35 -18.42 -6.94
CA THR A 50 29.38 -18.80 -5.95
C THR A 50 30.62 -17.93 -6.14
N ARG A 51 31.40 -17.78 -5.06
CA ARG A 51 32.63 -16.96 -5.10
C ARG A 51 33.72 -17.60 -5.95
N THR A 52 33.79 -18.92 -5.95
CA THR A 52 34.79 -19.72 -6.66
C THR A 52 34.11 -20.72 -7.59
N PRO A 53 34.75 -21.13 -8.70
CA PRO A 53 34.19 -22.12 -9.60
C PRO A 53 33.95 -23.46 -8.88
N THR A 54 32.69 -23.92 -8.86
CA THR A 54 32.30 -25.18 -8.21
C THR A 54 31.25 -25.93 -9.04
N GLU A 55 30.94 -27.18 -8.67
CA GLU A 55 29.90 -27.98 -9.30
C GLU A 55 28.51 -27.37 -9.05
N THR A 56 27.60 -27.45 -10.05
CA THR A 56 26.21 -27.05 -9.86
C THR A 56 25.46 -28.13 -9.08
N ARG A 57 25.09 -27.86 -7.83
CA ARG A 57 24.38 -28.80 -6.96
C ARG A 57 23.40 -28.08 -6.05
N VAL A 58 22.21 -28.64 -5.93
CA VAL A 58 21.19 -28.20 -4.98
C VAL A 58 20.67 -29.39 -4.20
N GLN A 59 20.65 -29.28 -2.87
CA GLN A 59 19.98 -30.24 -2.01
C GLN A 59 18.55 -29.77 -1.78
N ILE A 60 17.55 -30.65 -1.90
CA ILE A 60 16.13 -30.30 -1.78
C ILE A 60 15.36 -31.36 -1.00
N ARG A 61 14.37 -30.92 -0.21
CA ARG A 61 13.46 -31.76 0.57
C ARG A 61 12.03 -31.20 0.54
N GLN A 62 11.03 -32.07 0.55
CA GLN A 62 9.62 -31.68 0.68
C GLN A 62 9.24 -31.60 2.16
N SER A 63 8.65 -30.49 2.60
CA SER A 63 8.11 -30.32 3.96
C SER A 63 7.42 -28.96 4.07
N ASN A 64 6.42 -28.81 4.95
CA ASN A 64 5.96 -27.49 5.42
C ASN A 64 6.75 -26.99 6.64
N LEU A 65 7.62 -27.83 7.22
CA LEU A 65 8.39 -27.49 8.40
C LEU A 65 9.83 -27.09 8.02
N PRO A 66 10.26 -25.86 8.36
CA PRO A 66 11.64 -25.43 8.18
C PRO A 66 12.58 -26.18 9.11
N MET A 67 13.85 -26.29 8.73
CA MET A 67 14.89 -26.91 9.55
C MET A 67 15.11 -26.14 10.86
N THR A 68 14.91 -24.82 10.81
CA THR A 68 15.06 -23.92 11.94
C THR A 68 13.89 -23.99 12.91
N ALA A 69 12.83 -24.74 12.63
CA ALA A 69 11.76 -24.96 13.59
C ALA A 69 12.34 -25.57 14.87
N TRP A 70 12.29 -24.81 15.97
CA TRP A 70 12.85 -25.24 17.24
C TRP A 70 12.14 -26.50 17.75
N ARG A 71 12.94 -27.40 18.32
CA ARG A 71 12.45 -28.64 18.95
C ARG A 71 13.20 -28.92 20.24
N PRO A 72 12.53 -29.50 21.26
CA PRO A 72 13.19 -29.97 22.46
C PRO A 72 14.15 -31.11 22.11
N GLU A 73 15.18 -31.31 22.92
CA GLU A 73 16.32 -32.20 22.64
C GLU A 73 15.91 -33.60 22.14
N GLY A 74 14.94 -34.25 22.79
CA GLY A 74 14.44 -35.57 22.40
C GLY A 74 13.62 -35.64 21.09
N LYS A 75 13.31 -34.50 20.46
CA LYS A 75 12.57 -34.41 19.19
C LYS A 75 13.40 -33.82 18.05
N ARG A 76 14.67 -33.44 18.30
CA ARG A 76 15.57 -32.91 17.29
C ARG A 76 15.96 -34.02 16.32
N ALA A 77 15.74 -33.78 15.04
CA ALA A 77 16.21 -34.61 13.95
C ALA A 77 16.75 -33.68 12.88
N ASP A 78 17.84 -34.07 12.20
CA ASP A 78 18.33 -33.32 11.04
C ASP A 78 17.41 -33.62 9.84
N PRO A 79 16.57 -32.68 9.38
CA PRO A 79 15.65 -32.94 8.27
C PRO A 79 16.37 -33.13 6.92
N TRP A 80 17.69 -32.90 6.89
CA TRP A 80 18.54 -33.15 5.73
C TRP A 80 19.17 -34.54 5.70
N GLN A 81 18.84 -35.39 6.68
CA GLN A 81 19.22 -36.80 6.72
C GLN A 81 17.96 -37.66 6.59
N GLY A 82 17.77 -38.33 5.44
CA GLY A 82 16.64 -39.25 5.24
C GLY A 82 16.21 -39.45 3.79
N ALA A 83 15.25 -40.36 3.57
CA ALA A 83 14.80 -40.80 2.25
C ALA A 83 14.08 -39.73 1.40
N GLY A 84 13.65 -38.62 2.00
CA GLY A 84 12.98 -37.50 1.32
C GLY A 84 13.93 -36.39 0.81
N VAL A 85 15.23 -36.55 1.06
CA VAL A 85 16.25 -35.57 0.68
C VAL A 85 16.95 -36.06 -0.59
N ARG A 86 17.04 -35.20 -1.59
CA ARG A 86 17.79 -35.49 -2.82
C ARG A 86 18.77 -34.38 -3.14
N ILE A 87 19.87 -34.76 -3.79
CA ILE A 87 20.80 -33.84 -4.42
C ILE A 87 20.48 -33.84 -5.92
N VAL A 88 20.33 -32.65 -6.49
CA VAL A 88 20.12 -32.45 -7.91
C VAL A 88 21.39 -31.83 -8.48
N ASP A 89 22.08 -32.59 -9.32
CA ASP A 89 23.25 -32.12 -10.06
C ASP A 89 22.80 -31.37 -11.32
N GLY A 90 23.47 -30.25 -11.61
CA GLY A 90 23.33 -29.54 -12.88
C GLY A 90 24.31 -30.01 -13.93
N GLU A 91 24.46 -29.19 -14.96
CA GLU A 91 25.42 -29.41 -16.04
C GLU A 91 26.84 -29.69 -15.50
N PRO A 92 27.55 -30.70 -16.02
CA PRO A 92 28.90 -31.03 -15.57
C PRO A 92 29.89 -29.85 -15.66
N GLY A 93 30.90 -29.88 -14.79
CA GLY A 93 31.97 -28.88 -14.75
C GLY A 93 31.79 -27.80 -13.68
N LYS A 94 32.85 -27.01 -13.48
CA LYS A 94 32.92 -25.97 -12.46
C LYS A 94 32.64 -24.59 -13.04
N ARG A 95 31.83 -23.79 -12.34
CA ARG A 95 31.42 -22.44 -12.76
C ARG A 95 31.08 -21.59 -11.53
N THR A 96 30.99 -20.28 -11.71
CA THR A 96 30.57 -19.33 -10.66
C THR A 96 29.13 -18.88 -10.81
N TYR A 97 28.55 -19.03 -12.00
CA TYR A 97 27.14 -18.79 -12.26
C TYR A 97 26.46 -20.12 -12.56
N HIS A 98 25.37 -20.38 -11.85
CA HIS A 98 24.65 -21.64 -11.88
C HIS A 98 23.20 -21.39 -12.28
N ARG A 99 22.68 -22.26 -13.14
CA ARG A 99 21.26 -22.37 -13.46
C ARG A 99 20.89 -23.84 -13.43
N LEU A 100 19.81 -24.18 -12.73
CA LEU A 100 19.38 -25.56 -12.53
C LEU A 100 17.86 -25.67 -12.58
N ARG A 101 17.34 -26.58 -13.40
CA ARG A 101 15.92 -26.98 -13.37
C ARG A 101 15.78 -28.24 -12.51
N ILE A 102 15.02 -28.14 -11.43
CA ILE A 102 14.72 -29.25 -10.53
C ILE A 102 13.34 -29.80 -10.89
N THR A 103 13.27 -30.99 -11.47
CA THR A 103 12.03 -31.64 -11.94
C THR A 103 11.57 -32.77 -11.01
N GLY A 104 10.36 -33.30 -11.23
CA GLY A 104 9.78 -34.39 -10.44
C GLY A 104 9.31 -33.95 -9.05
N LEU A 105 8.95 -32.67 -8.92
CA LEU A 105 8.28 -32.13 -7.74
C LEU A 105 6.77 -32.43 -7.83
N GLN A 106 6.09 -32.39 -6.69
CA GLN A 106 4.65 -32.56 -6.59
C GLN A 106 3.97 -31.19 -6.66
N PRO A 107 2.82 -31.07 -7.37
CA PRO A 107 2.04 -29.84 -7.39
C PRO A 107 1.50 -29.42 -6.03
N GLY A 108 1.48 -28.10 -5.77
CA GLY A 108 0.94 -27.51 -4.55
C GLY A 108 1.66 -27.94 -3.27
N LYS A 109 2.99 -28.10 -3.33
CA LYS A 109 3.81 -28.53 -2.18
C LYS A 109 4.95 -27.56 -1.90
N ARG A 110 5.27 -27.43 -0.60
CA ARG A 110 6.46 -26.72 -0.12
C ARG A 110 7.71 -27.60 -0.25
N TYR A 111 8.76 -26.98 -0.75
CA TYR A 111 10.10 -27.50 -0.76
C TYR A 111 11.05 -26.54 -0.07
N TYR A 112 11.98 -27.12 0.69
CA TYR A 112 13.15 -26.41 1.19
C TYR A 112 14.37 -26.84 0.40
N TYR A 113 15.27 -25.90 0.10
CA TYR A 113 16.48 -26.17 -0.66
C TYR A 113 17.72 -25.49 -0.06
N ARG A 114 18.89 -26.08 -0.30
CA ARG A 114 20.21 -25.51 0.02
C ARG A 114 21.10 -25.57 -1.21
N ILE A 115 21.83 -24.48 -1.43
CA ILE A 115 22.76 -24.34 -2.53
C ILE A 115 24.14 -24.86 -2.10
N TYR A 116 24.82 -25.58 -2.98
CA TYR A 116 26.20 -26.00 -2.79
C TYR A 116 27.16 -24.82 -2.99
N ASP A 117 27.93 -24.49 -1.96
CA ASP A 117 29.01 -23.51 -2.00
C ASP A 117 30.09 -23.90 -0.97
N PRO A 118 31.00 -24.81 -1.35
CA PRO A 118 31.94 -25.43 -0.41
C PRO A 118 32.96 -24.45 0.18
N ASP A 119 33.20 -23.33 -0.51
CA ASP A 119 34.19 -22.32 -0.11
C ASP A 119 33.56 -21.17 0.71
N LEU A 120 32.23 -21.14 0.86
CA LEU A 120 31.56 -20.18 1.72
C LEU A 120 31.75 -20.57 3.19
N LYS A 121 32.24 -19.64 3.99
CA LYS A 121 32.30 -19.77 5.44
C LYS A 121 31.06 -19.11 6.03
N PRO A 122 30.05 -19.88 6.48
CA PRO A 122 28.81 -19.28 6.95
C PRO A 122 29.03 -18.53 8.26
N THR A 123 28.33 -17.41 8.40
CA THR A 123 28.27 -16.63 9.65
C THR A 123 27.61 -17.44 10.77
N LEU A 124 27.68 -16.93 12.01
CA LEU A 124 26.97 -17.55 13.14
C LEU A 124 25.46 -17.58 12.89
N GLU A 125 24.93 -16.50 12.34
CA GLU A 125 23.51 -16.40 11.96
C GLU A 125 23.16 -17.41 10.87
N GLU A 126 23.91 -17.46 9.76
CA GLU A 126 23.62 -18.44 8.69
C GLU A 126 23.64 -19.89 9.19
N ARG A 127 24.51 -20.22 10.16
CA ARG A 127 24.52 -21.55 10.82
C ARG A 127 23.26 -21.79 11.65
N LYS A 128 22.79 -20.79 12.41
CA LYS A 128 21.48 -20.86 13.09
C LYS A 128 20.35 -21.08 12.09
N TRP A 129 20.48 -20.54 10.87
CA TRP A 129 19.54 -20.70 9.76
C TRP A 129 19.79 -21.93 8.87
N GLY A 130 20.51 -22.94 9.39
CA GLY A 130 20.63 -24.26 8.76
C GLY A 130 21.81 -24.41 7.78
N ALA A 131 22.73 -23.44 7.73
CA ALA A 131 23.96 -23.59 6.94
C ALA A 131 24.87 -24.65 7.58
N SER A 132 25.27 -25.62 6.76
CA SER A 132 26.18 -26.70 7.16
C SER A 132 27.08 -27.01 5.95
N PRO A 133 28.33 -26.52 5.94
CA PRO A 133 29.23 -26.70 4.81
C PRO A 133 29.27 -28.17 4.34
N PRO A 134 29.18 -28.42 3.02
CA PRO A 134 29.33 -27.46 1.92
C PRO A 134 28.05 -26.73 1.49
N TRP A 135 26.98 -26.82 2.28
CA TRP A 135 25.67 -26.24 1.95
C TRP A 135 25.45 -24.89 2.62
N ARG A 136 24.94 -23.92 1.85
CA ARG A 136 24.44 -22.63 2.36
C ARG A 136 23.22 -22.85 3.28
N ARG A 137 22.74 -21.77 3.91
CA ARG A 137 21.50 -21.77 4.70
C ARG A 137 20.30 -22.29 3.90
N GLU A 138 19.25 -22.66 4.61
CA GLU A 138 18.01 -23.15 3.99
C GLU A 138 17.18 -21.99 3.39
N TYR A 139 16.54 -22.28 2.25
CA TYR A 139 15.58 -21.42 1.55
C TYR A 139 14.32 -22.21 1.22
N ALA A 140 13.23 -21.53 0.89
CA ALA A 140 11.94 -22.13 0.59
C ALA A 140 11.43 -21.79 -0.81
N VAL A 141 10.60 -22.67 -1.37
CA VAL A 141 9.80 -22.45 -2.57
C VAL A 141 8.58 -23.36 -2.54
N ALA A 142 7.45 -22.91 -3.06
CA ALA A 142 6.26 -23.74 -3.29
C ALA A 142 6.05 -23.95 -4.79
N THR A 143 5.64 -25.16 -5.18
CA THR A 143 5.21 -25.44 -6.56
C THR A 143 3.78 -24.96 -6.80
N LEU A 144 3.44 -24.73 -8.07
CA LEU A 144 2.07 -24.38 -8.46
C LEU A 144 1.11 -25.54 -8.21
N ALA A 145 -0.15 -25.23 -7.94
CA ALA A 145 -1.18 -26.21 -7.66
C ALA A 145 -1.55 -27.00 -8.93
N PRO A 146 -2.22 -28.16 -8.77
CA PRO A 146 -2.89 -28.82 -9.89
C PRO A 146 -3.81 -27.85 -10.65
N GLN A 147 -4.08 -28.13 -11.93
CA GLN A 147 -5.03 -27.34 -12.71
C GLN A 147 -6.40 -27.24 -12.01
N GLY A 148 -7.00 -26.05 -12.00
CA GLY A 148 -8.26 -25.74 -11.31
C GLY A 148 -8.10 -25.41 -9.82
N TYR A 149 -6.85 -25.22 -9.36
CA TYR A 149 -6.51 -24.85 -7.99
C TYR A 149 -5.40 -23.80 -7.99
N LYS A 150 -5.28 -23.08 -6.87
CA LYS A 150 -4.21 -22.10 -6.59
C LYS A 150 -3.41 -22.50 -5.35
N THR A 151 -2.09 -22.37 -5.42
CA THR A 151 -1.18 -22.50 -4.28
C THR A 151 -1.14 -21.21 -3.45
N ILE A 152 -1.30 -21.35 -2.13
CA ILE A 152 -1.26 -20.27 -1.14
C ILE A 152 -0.30 -20.63 0.00
N VAL A 153 0.37 -19.62 0.56
CA VAL A 153 1.08 -19.71 1.82
C VAL A 153 0.15 -19.25 2.96
N ARG A 154 -0.26 -20.19 3.81
CA ARG A 154 -0.98 -19.89 5.06
C ARG A 154 0.02 -19.71 6.19
N LEU A 155 0.01 -18.54 6.81
CA LEU A 155 0.82 -18.24 7.97
C LEU A 155 -0.07 -18.15 9.23
N PRO A 156 -0.11 -19.19 10.07
CA PRO A 156 -0.80 -19.10 11.35
C PRO A 156 -0.07 -18.14 12.30
N VAL A 157 -0.83 -17.23 12.90
CA VAL A 157 -0.34 -16.23 13.87
C VAL A 157 -1.20 -16.35 15.11
N LYS A 158 -0.57 -16.63 16.26
CA LYS A 158 -1.30 -16.70 17.53
C LYS A 158 -1.48 -15.30 18.10
N VAL A 159 -2.71 -14.98 18.46
CA VAL A 159 -3.08 -13.67 19.01
C VAL A 159 -3.62 -13.88 20.42
N LEU A 160 -2.97 -13.31 21.42
CA LEU A 160 -3.49 -13.26 22.78
C LEU A 160 -4.24 -11.94 22.98
N LEU A 161 -5.54 -12.04 23.24
CA LEU A 161 -6.37 -10.92 23.65
C LEU A 161 -6.53 -10.91 25.17
N MET A 162 -6.24 -9.77 25.79
CA MET A 162 -6.46 -9.52 27.22
C MET A 162 -7.49 -8.39 27.36
N PRO A 163 -8.80 -8.70 27.24
CA PRO A 163 -9.88 -7.69 27.15
C PRO A 163 -10.18 -6.97 28.47
N ASN A 164 -9.84 -7.58 29.60
CA ASN A 164 -10.25 -7.17 30.94
C ASN A 164 -9.05 -6.74 31.79
N VAL A 165 -8.40 -5.64 31.40
CA VAL A 165 -7.24 -5.08 32.11
C VAL A 165 -7.61 -3.74 32.73
N VAL A 166 -7.29 -3.54 34.01
CA VAL A 166 -7.62 -2.31 34.75
C VAL A 166 -6.39 -1.67 35.36
N ASN A 167 -6.20 -0.37 35.15
CA ASN A 167 -5.24 0.41 35.93
C ASN A 167 -5.84 0.69 37.31
N VAL A 168 -5.47 -0.15 38.28
CA VAL A 168 -5.96 -0.04 39.65
C VAL A 168 -5.57 1.29 40.29
N ALA A 169 -4.36 1.80 40.04
CA ALA A 169 -3.94 3.08 40.60
C ALA A 169 -4.85 4.24 40.17
N SER A 170 -5.34 4.23 38.92
CA SER A 170 -6.29 5.24 38.44
C SER A 170 -7.64 5.20 39.17
N ALA A 171 -8.06 4.02 39.66
CA ALA A 171 -9.31 3.86 40.42
C ALA A 171 -9.24 4.55 41.79
N TYR A 172 -8.04 4.69 42.37
CA TYR A 172 -7.80 5.20 43.72
C TYR A 172 -7.24 6.63 43.75
N GLN A 173 -7.48 7.42 42.70
CA GLN A 173 -7.11 8.85 42.71
C GLN A 173 -7.78 9.62 43.86
N ASP A 174 -9.02 9.25 44.24
CA ASP A 174 -9.60 9.53 45.56
C ASP A 174 -9.62 8.23 46.38
N PRO A 175 -8.69 8.04 47.33
CA PRO A 175 -8.63 6.83 48.15
C PRO A 175 -9.88 6.58 49.00
N ASN A 176 -10.66 7.62 49.30
CA ASN A 176 -11.88 7.48 50.12
C ASN A 176 -13.09 7.05 49.27
N THR A 177 -13.04 7.30 47.96
CA THR A 177 -14.14 7.02 47.02
C THR A 177 -13.57 6.38 45.75
N PRO A 178 -13.09 5.13 45.82
CA PRO A 178 -12.51 4.48 44.65
C PRO A 178 -13.54 4.31 43.54
N ALA A 179 -13.09 4.37 42.29
CA ALA A 179 -13.92 4.20 41.11
C ALA A 179 -14.68 2.86 41.13
N PRO A 180 -15.93 2.81 40.63
CA PRO A 180 -16.68 1.56 40.54
C PRO A 180 -15.97 0.57 39.59
N PRO A 181 -16.04 -0.75 39.86
CA PRO A 181 -15.49 -1.75 38.96
C PRO A 181 -16.01 -1.57 37.52
N PRO A 182 -15.13 -1.60 36.51
CA PRO A 182 -15.57 -1.57 35.12
C PRO A 182 -16.38 -2.83 34.78
N GLN A 183 -17.30 -2.72 33.82
CA GLN A 183 -17.92 -3.90 33.23
C GLN A 183 -16.88 -4.69 32.42
N PRO A 184 -16.94 -6.03 32.38
CA PRO A 184 -16.13 -6.80 31.43
C PRO A 184 -16.39 -6.34 30.01
N MET A 185 -15.42 -6.51 29.12
CA MET A 185 -15.66 -6.32 27.69
C MET A 185 -16.84 -7.21 27.25
N SER A 186 -17.79 -6.60 26.56
CA SER A 186 -18.98 -7.26 26.07
C SER A 186 -18.68 -8.16 24.87
N GLU A 187 -19.57 -9.12 24.59
CA GLU A 187 -19.51 -9.94 23.39
C GLU A 187 -19.53 -9.12 22.10
N ALA A 188 -20.23 -7.98 22.08
CA ALA A 188 -20.28 -7.09 20.92
C ALA A 188 -18.91 -6.40 20.68
N GLU A 189 -18.25 -5.95 21.74
CA GLU A 189 -16.89 -5.40 21.66
C GLU A 189 -15.87 -6.47 21.22
N LEU A 190 -15.97 -7.69 21.76
CA LEU A 190 -15.13 -8.82 21.33
C LEU A 190 -15.40 -9.19 19.87
N ALA A 191 -16.66 -9.24 19.43
CA ALA A 191 -17.01 -9.48 18.04
C ALA A 191 -16.45 -8.38 17.12
N ARG A 192 -16.47 -7.13 17.56
CA ARG A 192 -15.85 -6.02 16.83
C ARG A 192 -14.34 -6.20 16.70
N ILE A 193 -13.65 -6.63 17.75
CA ILE A 193 -12.21 -6.92 17.67
C ILE A 193 -11.95 -8.06 16.68
N ARG A 194 -12.75 -9.14 16.71
CA ARG A 194 -12.64 -10.24 15.73
C ARG A 194 -12.80 -9.75 14.30
N GLU A 195 -13.75 -8.84 14.06
CA GLU A 195 -13.95 -8.20 12.76
C GLU A 195 -12.69 -7.42 12.34
N GLU A 196 -12.08 -6.64 13.23
CA GLU A 196 -10.86 -5.88 12.93
C GLU A 196 -9.66 -6.78 12.56
N TYR A 197 -9.49 -7.94 13.20
CA TYR A 197 -8.50 -8.94 12.78
C TYR A 197 -8.85 -9.56 11.42
N ALA A 198 -10.13 -9.80 11.13
CA ALA A 198 -10.56 -10.29 9.82
C ALA A 198 -10.33 -9.26 8.70
N ILE A 199 -10.47 -7.96 9.01
CA ILE A 199 -10.13 -6.85 8.12
C ILE A 199 -8.63 -6.86 7.82
N ALA A 200 -7.78 -6.95 8.85
CA ALA A 200 -6.33 -7.04 8.66
C ALA A 200 -5.92 -8.31 7.88
N ALA A 201 -6.57 -9.45 8.10
CA ALA A 201 -6.32 -10.66 7.31
C ALA A 201 -6.70 -10.48 5.84
N ARG A 202 -7.84 -9.84 5.56
CA ARG A 202 -8.28 -9.53 4.19
C ARG A 202 -7.32 -8.57 3.50
N TYR A 203 -6.81 -7.61 4.24
CA TYR A 203 -5.83 -6.66 3.74
C TYR A 203 -4.58 -7.37 3.20
N PHE A 204 -3.90 -8.21 3.98
CA PHE A 204 -2.73 -8.97 3.50
C PHE A 204 -3.08 -9.93 2.36
N TRP A 205 -4.27 -10.53 2.44
CA TRP A 205 -4.76 -11.48 1.45
C TRP A 205 -4.93 -10.86 0.06
N VAL A 206 -5.63 -9.73 -0.05
CA VAL A 206 -5.85 -9.05 -1.33
C VAL A 206 -4.55 -8.45 -1.87
N ASN A 207 -3.76 -7.81 -1.01
CA ASN A 207 -2.57 -7.07 -1.44
C ASN A 207 -1.36 -7.97 -1.76
N SER A 208 -1.45 -9.28 -1.50
CA SER A 208 -0.47 -10.29 -1.93
C SER A 208 -0.89 -11.04 -3.19
N GLY A 209 -1.91 -10.57 -3.92
CA GLY A 209 -2.48 -11.31 -5.06
C GLY A 209 -3.10 -12.65 -4.67
N MET A 210 -3.64 -12.72 -3.45
CA MET A 210 -4.21 -13.93 -2.87
C MET A 210 -3.18 -15.07 -2.76
N ARG A 211 -1.92 -14.75 -2.46
CA ARG A 211 -0.85 -15.73 -2.23
C ARG A 211 -0.49 -15.92 -0.76
N PHE A 212 -0.73 -14.91 0.07
CA PHE A 212 -0.32 -14.91 1.46
C PHE A 212 -1.52 -14.70 2.38
N TRP A 213 -1.88 -15.75 3.12
CA TRP A 213 -2.98 -15.73 4.08
C TRP A 213 -2.42 -15.67 5.50
N VAL A 214 -2.56 -14.51 6.14
CA VAL A 214 -2.29 -14.35 7.57
C VAL A 214 -3.50 -14.85 8.35
N ASP A 215 -3.35 -16.00 9.01
CA ASP A 215 -4.40 -16.67 9.75
C ASP A 215 -4.28 -16.34 11.24
N PHE A 216 -4.96 -15.28 11.67
CA PHE A 216 -4.99 -14.85 13.06
C PHE A 216 -5.85 -15.78 13.92
N GLN A 217 -5.20 -16.52 14.81
CA GLN A 217 -5.85 -17.45 15.73
C GLN A 217 -5.94 -16.82 17.11
N LEU A 218 -7.16 -16.46 17.50
CA LEU A 218 -7.42 -15.68 18.71
C LEU A 218 -7.56 -16.57 19.95
N PHE A 219 -6.78 -16.26 20.97
CA PHE A 219 -6.81 -16.83 22.32
C PHE A 219 -7.19 -15.72 23.30
N ILE A 220 -8.23 -15.92 24.10
CA ILE A 220 -8.79 -14.86 24.97
C ILE A 220 -8.53 -15.19 26.43
N ASP A 221 -7.74 -14.36 27.11
CA ASP A 221 -7.59 -14.40 28.57
C ASP A 221 -8.60 -13.43 29.19
N ASP A 222 -9.80 -13.94 29.46
CA ASP A 222 -10.97 -13.18 29.94
C ASP A 222 -10.90 -12.78 31.41
N ARG A 223 -9.87 -13.22 32.14
CA ARG A 223 -9.67 -12.88 33.55
C ARG A 223 -9.46 -11.38 33.73
N TRP A 224 -9.94 -10.86 34.85
CA TRP A 224 -9.55 -9.52 35.31
C TRP A 224 -8.07 -9.50 35.70
N GLN A 225 -7.35 -8.57 35.11
CA GLN A 225 -5.92 -8.37 35.33
C GLN A 225 -5.66 -6.91 35.71
N ARG A 226 -4.63 -6.67 36.51
CA ARG A 226 -4.19 -5.31 36.82
C ARG A 226 -3.09 -4.85 35.88
N TRP A 227 -3.18 -3.59 35.48
CA TRP A 227 -2.10 -2.82 34.87
C TRP A 227 -1.30 -2.13 35.96
N GLY A 228 0.00 -2.38 36.03
CA GLY A 228 0.86 -1.80 37.05
C GLY A 228 0.75 -2.44 38.42
N GLU A 229 1.49 -1.87 39.38
CA GLU A 229 1.52 -2.31 40.77
C GLU A 229 0.14 -2.22 41.43
N GLU A 230 -0.11 -3.12 42.38
CA GLU A 230 -1.31 -3.07 43.21
C GLU A 230 -1.13 -1.99 44.29
N PRO A 231 -1.98 -0.96 44.37
CA PRO A 231 -1.89 0.05 45.43
C PRO A 231 -2.04 -0.59 46.82
N PRO A 232 -1.26 -0.17 47.84
CA PRO A 232 -1.37 -0.71 49.20
C PRO A 232 -2.78 -0.64 49.79
N GLN A 233 -3.53 0.41 49.43
CA GLN A 233 -4.91 0.66 49.85
C GLN A 233 -5.98 -0.10 49.03
N ALA A 234 -5.58 -0.92 48.05
CA ALA A 234 -6.54 -1.66 47.24
C ALA A 234 -7.37 -2.64 48.07
N GLN A 235 -8.68 -2.64 47.82
CA GLN A 235 -9.67 -3.47 48.50
C GLN A 235 -10.75 -3.96 47.51
N GLY A 236 -11.54 -4.95 47.95
CA GLY A 236 -12.67 -5.50 47.17
C GLY A 236 -12.22 -6.06 45.82
N PHE A 237 -12.92 -5.68 44.74
CA PHE A 237 -12.64 -6.11 43.37
C PHE A 237 -11.18 -5.88 42.93
N TYR A 238 -10.56 -4.80 43.39
CA TYR A 238 -9.22 -4.41 42.95
C TYR A 238 -8.09 -5.14 43.67
N LYS A 239 -8.39 -5.95 44.69
CA LYS A 239 -7.39 -6.63 45.51
C LYS A 239 -7.10 -8.03 44.97
N GLY A 240 -5.81 -8.36 44.83
CA GLY A 240 -5.33 -9.67 44.43
C GLY A 240 -5.45 -9.96 42.93
N LEU A 241 -5.70 -8.95 42.10
CA LEU A 241 -5.75 -9.14 40.65
C LEU A 241 -4.35 -9.55 40.13
N PRO A 242 -4.26 -10.58 39.27
CA PRO A 242 -3.01 -10.95 38.63
C PRO A 242 -2.50 -9.80 37.75
N ALA A 243 -1.19 -9.61 37.69
CA ALA A 243 -0.60 -8.62 36.79
C ALA A 243 -0.82 -9.04 35.33
N CYS A 244 -1.14 -8.07 34.48
CA CYS A 244 -1.13 -8.25 33.03
C CYS A 244 0.30 -8.61 32.58
N ARG A 245 0.47 -9.75 31.90
CA ARG A 245 1.80 -10.32 31.64
C ARG A 245 2.75 -9.42 30.85
N SER A 246 2.20 -8.58 29.98
CA SER A 246 2.96 -7.80 29.01
C SER A 246 3.15 -6.33 29.42
N TYR A 247 2.51 -5.86 30.50
CA TYR A 247 2.43 -4.42 30.82
C TYR A 247 2.49 -4.14 32.34
N PRO A 248 3.68 -3.99 32.93
CA PRO A 248 3.84 -3.82 34.37
C PRO A 248 3.58 -2.38 34.86
N GLY A 249 2.83 -1.55 34.12
CA GLY A 249 2.35 -0.26 34.65
C GLY A 249 2.96 1.02 34.10
N VAL A 250 3.67 0.96 32.97
CA VAL A 250 4.19 2.17 32.30
C VAL A 250 3.48 2.38 30.97
N ASP A 251 3.24 3.63 30.60
CA ASP A 251 2.54 3.99 29.36
C ASP A 251 3.33 3.52 28.12
N PHE A 252 4.66 3.45 28.20
CA PHE A 252 5.54 2.85 27.20
C PHE A 252 6.87 2.39 27.82
N ALA A 253 7.30 1.17 27.50
CA ALA A 253 8.67 0.69 27.68
C ALA A 253 9.21 0.23 26.31
N PRO A 254 10.34 0.75 25.83
CA PRO A 254 10.93 0.28 24.58
C PRO A 254 11.23 -1.24 24.65
N PRO A 255 11.01 -2.00 23.56
CA PRO A 255 10.57 -1.54 22.25
C PRO A 255 9.05 -1.59 22.00
N GLY A 256 8.18 -1.91 22.97
CA GLY A 256 6.76 -2.19 22.70
C GLY A 256 5.78 -2.13 23.88
N GLY A 257 6.00 -1.23 24.83
CA GLY A 257 5.06 -0.99 25.93
C GLY A 257 5.21 -1.92 27.14
N GLY A 258 5.98 -3.02 27.05
CA GLY A 258 6.39 -3.81 28.22
C GLY A 258 7.23 -5.04 27.86
N ALA A 259 7.13 -6.11 28.66
CA ALA A 259 7.96 -7.30 28.50
C ALA A 259 7.38 -8.25 27.44
N PHE A 260 8.20 -8.62 26.46
CA PHE A 260 7.82 -9.58 25.43
C PHE A 260 7.77 -11.00 26.00
N THR A 261 6.57 -11.60 26.02
CA THR A 261 6.36 -12.97 26.49
C THR A 261 6.10 -13.91 25.32
N ILE A 262 6.02 -15.21 25.60
CA ILE A 262 5.69 -16.25 24.64
C ILE A 262 4.36 -16.84 25.06
N VAL A 263 3.39 -16.83 24.16
CA VAL A 263 2.08 -17.42 24.41
C VAL A 263 2.20 -18.93 24.29
N ASP A 264 2.02 -19.63 25.41
CA ASP A 264 1.78 -21.07 25.42
C ASP A 264 0.29 -21.30 25.13
N THR A 265 -0.01 -21.89 23.98
CA THR A 265 -1.40 -22.11 23.54
C THR A 265 -2.12 -23.18 24.38
N SER A 266 -1.39 -23.97 25.18
CA SER A 266 -1.96 -24.96 26.10
C SER A 266 -2.32 -24.38 27.47
N ASP A 267 -1.63 -23.32 27.89
CA ASP A 267 -1.95 -22.53 29.08
C ASP A 267 -1.75 -21.06 28.77
N ILE A 268 -2.80 -20.48 28.19
CA ILE A 268 -2.79 -19.08 27.79
C ILE A 268 -2.75 -18.15 28.99
N THR A 269 -2.82 -18.61 30.25
CA THR A 269 -2.90 -17.73 31.43
C THR A 269 -1.54 -17.43 32.05
N ARG A 270 -0.52 -18.21 31.68
CA ARG A 270 0.84 -18.15 32.22
C ARG A 270 1.70 -17.13 31.45
N ALA A 271 2.42 -16.30 32.20
CA ALA A 271 3.54 -15.53 31.64
C ALA A 271 4.73 -16.46 31.42
N ASN A 272 5.24 -16.54 30.20
CA ASN A 272 6.29 -17.48 29.83
C ASN A 272 7.37 -16.80 28.99
N THR A 273 8.62 -17.05 29.33
CA THR A 273 9.81 -16.56 28.61
C THR A 273 10.65 -17.70 28.05
N GLU A 274 10.21 -18.95 28.23
CA GLU A 274 10.89 -20.14 27.74
C GLU A 274 10.28 -20.61 26.41
N PRO A 275 11.07 -21.20 25.50
CA PRO A 275 10.56 -21.77 24.25
C PRO A 275 9.39 -22.74 24.45
N VAL A 276 8.37 -22.62 23.62
CA VAL A 276 7.20 -23.53 23.61
C VAL A 276 7.29 -24.44 22.40
N HIS A 277 7.16 -25.75 22.61
CA HIS A 277 7.15 -26.71 21.50
C HIS A 277 5.73 -26.86 20.96
N GLU A 278 5.53 -26.40 19.73
CA GLU A 278 4.32 -26.62 18.95
C GLU A 278 4.65 -27.56 17.78
N GLU A 279 3.76 -28.52 17.47
CA GLU A 279 4.01 -29.50 16.39
C GLU A 279 4.21 -28.81 15.03
N PHE A 280 3.42 -27.75 14.80
CA PHE A 280 3.66 -26.77 13.77
C PHE A 280 3.88 -25.40 14.46
N PRO A 281 5.10 -24.84 14.41
CA PRO A 281 5.43 -23.63 15.13
C PRO A 281 4.74 -22.41 14.51
N TYR A 282 4.19 -21.53 15.35
CA TYR A 282 3.78 -20.20 14.90
C TYR A 282 5.04 -19.37 14.69
N ALA A 283 5.23 -18.80 13.50
CA ALA A 283 6.33 -17.89 13.25
C ALA A 283 6.04 -16.46 13.73
N GLY A 284 4.76 -16.12 13.92
CA GLY A 284 4.30 -14.83 14.43
C GLY A 284 3.36 -14.94 15.63
N GLN A 285 3.39 -13.92 16.48
CA GLN A 285 2.56 -13.77 17.66
C GLN A 285 2.15 -12.30 17.84
N ILE A 286 0.93 -12.06 18.32
CA ILE A 286 0.47 -10.73 18.73
C ILE A 286 -0.08 -10.83 20.16
N GLU A 287 0.27 -9.88 21.02
CA GLU A 287 -0.43 -9.68 22.30
C GLU A 287 -1.11 -8.31 22.29
N GLN A 288 -2.43 -8.30 22.48
CA GLN A 288 -3.22 -7.08 22.55
C GLN A 288 -3.91 -6.98 23.91
N ALA A 289 -3.54 -5.96 24.69
CA ALA A 289 -4.17 -5.68 25.97
C ALA A 289 -5.14 -4.51 25.87
N PHE A 290 -6.22 -4.55 26.65
CA PHE A 290 -7.22 -3.49 26.73
C PHE A 290 -7.27 -2.86 28.12
N PRO A 291 -6.17 -2.22 28.59
CA PRO A 291 -6.15 -1.54 29.87
C PRO A 291 -7.09 -0.35 29.88
N ARG A 292 -7.77 -0.17 31.01
CA ARG A 292 -8.64 0.98 31.24
C ARG A 292 -8.15 1.83 32.40
N ARG A 293 -8.20 3.15 32.24
CA ARG A 293 -8.01 4.12 33.32
C ARG A 293 -9.32 4.80 33.67
N TRP A 294 -9.49 5.12 34.94
CA TRP A 294 -10.59 5.96 35.39
C TRP A 294 -10.28 7.43 35.12
N ASN A 295 -11.19 8.12 34.45
CA ASN A 295 -11.16 9.57 34.30
C ASN A 295 -12.16 10.19 35.30
N PRO A 296 -11.68 10.90 36.34
CA PRO A 296 -12.55 11.48 37.37
C PRO A 296 -13.40 12.65 36.86
N GLN A 297 -12.96 13.34 35.79
CA GLN A 297 -13.69 14.48 35.24
C GLN A 297 -14.93 14.03 34.46
N THR A 298 -14.80 12.95 33.68
CA THR A 298 -15.89 12.38 32.89
C THR A 298 -16.65 11.27 33.61
N GLN A 299 -16.12 10.82 34.76
CA GLN A 299 -16.61 9.68 35.54
C GLN A 299 -16.77 8.41 34.69
N ARG A 300 -15.78 8.14 33.83
CA ARG A 300 -15.79 7.01 32.88
C ARG A 300 -14.46 6.27 32.88
N TRP A 301 -14.54 5.01 32.50
CA TRP A 301 -13.38 4.19 32.16
C TRP A 301 -13.00 4.44 30.69
N GLU A 302 -11.73 4.76 30.45
CA GLU A 302 -11.17 5.02 29.12
C GLU A 302 -10.06 4.02 28.81
N PHE A 303 -10.02 3.51 27.59
CA PHE A 303 -8.92 2.63 27.16
C PHE A 303 -7.62 3.42 26.95
N TYR A 304 -6.48 2.81 27.27
CA TYR A 304 -5.20 3.33 26.78
C TYR A 304 -5.00 2.99 25.31
N ASN A 305 -4.31 3.89 24.60
CA ASN A 305 -3.84 3.70 23.23
C ASN A 305 -2.31 3.66 23.20
N SER A 306 -1.72 3.07 22.16
CA SER A 306 -0.27 3.02 21.93
C SER A 306 0.03 2.87 20.44
N GLY A 307 1.23 3.25 20.00
CA GLY A 307 1.72 2.94 18.65
C GLY A 307 2.05 1.46 18.43
N GLY A 308 2.44 0.74 19.49
CA GLY A 308 2.83 -0.67 19.45
C GLY A 308 4.34 -0.88 19.51
N GLY A 309 4.77 -2.11 19.24
CA GLY A 309 6.16 -2.47 19.10
C GLY A 309 6.37 -3.94 18.77
N THR A 310 7.45 -4.23 18.05
CA THR A 310 7.68 -5.54 17.44
C THR A 310 9.12 -6.03 17.59
N TYR A 311 9.28 -7.33 17.84
CA TYR A 311 10.52 -8.09 17.62
C TYR A 311 10.39 -8.98 16.39
N GLY A 312 11.43 -8.97 15.55
CA GLY A 312 11.54 -9.82 14.37
C GLY A 312 11.69 -11.32 14.67
N VAL A 313 11.82 -12.11 13.60
CA VAL A 313 11.85 -13.58 13.62
C VAL A 313 13.24 -14.16 13.88
N ASP A 314 14.24 -13.33 14.17
CA ASP A 314 15.66 -13.70 14.32
C ASP A 314 15.89 -14.83 15.34
N SER A 315 15.06 -14.89 16.38
CA SER A 315 15.14 -15.87 17.47
C SER A 315 14.26 -17.12 17.24
N PHE A 316 13.68 -17.29 16.05
CA PHE A 316 12.88 -18.46 15.69
C PHE A 316 13.64 -19.79 15.82
N PRO A 317 14.93 -19.90 15.40
CA PRO A 317 15.74 -21.11 15.66
C PRO A 317 15.88 -21.48 17.13
N ASP A 318 15.77 -20.48 18.02
CA ASP A 318 15.88 -20.62 19.47
C ASP A 318 14.51 -20.88 20.12
N GLY A 319 13.43 -20.96 19.33
CA GLY A 319 12.06 -21.31 19.75
C GLY A 319 11.19 -20.12 20.12
N PHE A 320 11.54 -18.93 19.63
CA PHE A 320 10.83 -17.69 19.88
C PHE A 320 10.21 -17.16 18.58
N PRO A 321 8.88 -16.98 18.49
CA PRO A 321 8.27 -16.38 17.31
C PRO A 321 8.66 -14.90 17.17
N ALA A 322 8.43 -14.32 15.99
CA ALA A 322 8.27 -12.87 15.87
C ALA A 322 7.07 -12.44 16.72
N ARG A 323 7.15 -11.27 17.33
CA ARG A 323 6.17 -10.85 18.35
C ARG A 323 5.86 -9.37 18.23
N SER A 324 4.59 -9.03 18.25
CA SER A 324 4.11 -7.65 18.39
C SER A 324 3.29 -7.49 19.66
N GLN A 325 3.33 -6.30 20.24
CA GLN A 325 2.53 -5.94 21.42
C GLN A 325 1.96 -4.53 21.26
N PHE A 326 0.67 -4.35 21.52
CA PHE A 326 0.02 -3.03 21.51
C PHE A 326 -1.26 -2.98 22.35
N LEU A 327 -1.71 -1.76 22.63
CA LEU A 327 -2.91 -1.48 23.42
C LEU A 327 -4.13 -1.26 22.52
N GLY A 328 -5.26 -1.84 22.94
CA GLY A 328 -6.48 -1.88 22.15
C GLY A 328 -7.40 -0.67 22.24
N GLY A 329 -6.97 0.46 22.82
CA GLY A 329 -7.76 1.70 22.81
C GLY A 329 -7.69 2.48 21.49
N GLY A 330 -6.80 2.10 20.58
CA GLY A 330 -6.65 2.69 19.25
C GLY A 330 -7.46 1.99 18.15
N ASP A 331 -6.94 2.10 16.93
CA ASP A 331 -7.45 1.37 15.76
C ASP A 331 -6.83 -0.03 15.70
N THR A 332 -7.60 -1.05 16.04
CA THR A 332 -7.14 -2.45 16.07
C THR A 332 -6.73 -2.94 14.69
N ALA A 333 -7.52 -2.77 13.64
CA ALA A 333 -7.13 -3.26 12.32
C ALA A 333 -5.85 -2.57 11.83
N TRP A 334 -5.70 -1.26 12.10
CA TRP A 334 -4.50 -0.51 11.72
C TRP A 334 -3.29 -0.99 12.50
N LEU A 335 -3.41 -1.15 13.83
CA LEU A 335 -2.32 -1.63 14.67
C LEU A 335 -1.91 -3.06 14.31
N VAL A 336 -2.87 -3.95 14.04
CA VAL A 336 -2.58 -5.32 13.59
C VAL A 336 -1.85 -5.29 12.26
N ALA A 337 -2.35 -4.54 11.26
CA ALA A 337 -1.70 -4.45 9.96
C ALA A 337 -0.29 -3.84 10.07
N HIS A 338 -0.16 -2.72 10.78
CA HIS A 338 1.09 -2.01 10.99
C HIS A 338 2.13 -2.86 11.73
N GLU A 339 1.79 -3.35 12.92
CA GLU A 339 2.73 -4.10 13.76
C GLU A 339 3.07 -5.47 13.19
N PHE A 340 2.11 -6.14 12.53
CA PHE A 340 2.41 -7.39 11.85
C PHE A 340 3.28 -7.18 10.61
N HIS A 341 3.20 -6.03 9.94
CA HIS A 341 4.08 -5.73 8.82
C HIS A 341 5.55 -5.63 9.25
N HIS A 342 5.85 -5.15 10.46
CA HIS A 342 7.19 -5.26 11.06
C HIS A 342 7.66 -6.71 11.16
N GLN A 343 6.78 -7.64 11.58
CA GLN A 343 7.12 -9.07 11.57
C GLN A 343 7.31 -9.58 10.14
N MET A 344 6.47 -9.13 9.20
CA MET A 344 6.49 -9.53 7.80
C MET A 344 7.78 -9.08 7.09
N GLU A 345 8.27 -7.87 7.35
CA GLU A 345 9.57 -7.39 6.89
C GLU A 345 10.69 -8.35 7.33
N SER A 346 10.71 -8.72 8.62
CA SER A 346 11.65 -9.70 9.16
C SER A 346 11.49 -11.08 8.50
N PHE A 347 10.26 -11.56 8.27
CA PHE A 347 10.03 -12.78 7.49
C PHE A 347 10.61 -12.67 6.07
N GLY A 348 10.44 -11.52 5.43
CA GLY A 348 11.02 -11.18 4.13
C GLY A 348 12.54 -11.25 4.13
N ALA A 349 13.20 -10.69 5.15
CA ALA A 349 14.66 -10.71 5.27
C ALA A 349 15.25 -12.13 5.27
N PHE A 350 14.57 -13.08 5.94
CA PHE A 350 15.01 -14.48 5.99
C PHE A 350 14.52 -15.34 4.81
N SER A 351 13.43 -14.94 4.14
CA SER A 351 12.85 -15.67 3.01
C SER A 351 13.40 -15.26 1.64
N LEU A 352 13.69 -13.98 1.48
CA LEU A 352 14.03 -13.34 0.21
C LEU A 352 15.54 -12.99 0.16
N ALA A 353 15.98 -12.27 -0.88
CA ALA A 353 17.38 -11.91 -1.03
C ALA A 353 17.80 -10.64 -0.29
N HIS A 354 16.87 -10.00 0.46
CA HIS A 354 17.09 -8.74 1.19
C HIS A 354 17.73 -7.66 0.28
N ARG A 355 17.20 -7.55 -0.94
CA ARG A 355 17.53 -6.50 -1.93
C ARG A 355 16.35 -5.55 -2.07
N GLU A 356 16.59 -4.34 -2.56
CA GLU A 356 15.56 -3.32 -2.77
C GLU A 356 14.36 -3.86 -3.58
N ASP A 357 14.66 -4.66 -4.59
CA ASP A 357 13.70 -5.26 -5.53
C ASP A 357 13.24 -6.67 -5.11
N GLU A 358 13.69 -7.14 -3.95
CA GLU A 358 13.45 -8.49 -3.45
C GLU A 358 13.39 -8.52 -1.90
N ARG A 359 12.42 -7.77 -1.37
CA ARG A 359 12.10 -7.71 0.06
C ARG A 359 10.65 -7.25 0.27
N ILE A 360 10.15 -7.46 1.48
CA ILE A 360 9.00 -6.74 2.00
C ILE A 360 9.54 -5.42 2.57
N VAL A 361 8.94 -4.29 2.20
CA VAL A 361 9.45 -2.95 2.51
C VAL A 361 8.94 -2.49 3.87
N PHE A 362 9.84 -2.03 4.74
CA PHE A 362 9.48 -1.47 6.04
C PHE A 362 8.40 -0.39 5.92
N ASN A 363 7.35 -0.50 6.73
CA ASN A 363 6.16 0.34 6.65
C ASN A 363 6.34 1.75 7.25
N HIS A 364 7.54 2.11 7.74
CA HIS A 364 7.94 3.50 7.94
C HIS A 364 8.74 3.96 6.71
N PRO A 365 8.12 4.76 5.82
CA PRO A 365 8.80 5.28 4.66
C PRO A 365 9.89 6.26 5.08
N ASP A 366 11.04 6.14 4.44
CA ASP A 366 12.12 7.11 4.52
C ASP A 366 12.63 7.41 3.12
N PRO A 367 12.82 8.70 2.78
CA PRO A 367 13.50 9.05 1.56
C PRO A 367 14.96 8.62 1.62
N ARG A 368 15.55 8.38 0.45
CA ARG A 368 16.98 8.11 0.33
C ARG A 368 17.77 9.29 0.90
N GLN A 369 18.61 9.05 1.90
CA GLN A 369 19.39 10.11 2.54
C GLN A 369 20.80 9.67 2.92
N ARG A 370 21.73 10.63 2.94
CA ARG A 370 23.09 10.45 3.48
C ARG A 370 23.45 11.68 4.32
N ARG A 371 23.54 11.50 5.62
CA ARG A 371 23.90 12.55 6.57
C ARG A 371 25.17 12.19 7.33
N VAL A 372 26.08 13.16 7.45
CA VAL A 372 27.20 13.07 8.39
C VAL A 372 26.70 13.51 9.76
N ASN A 373 26.78 12.63 10.75
CA ASN A 373 26.45 12.90 12.13
C ASN A 373 27.51 13.82 12.77
N PRO A 374 27.21 14.51 13.89
CA PRO A 374 28.18 15.38 14.57
C PRO A 374 29.49 14.70 14.98
N ASP A 375 29.48 13.37 15.17
CA ASP A 375 30.65 12.55 15.51
C ASP A 375 31.46 12.07 14.29
N GLY A 376 31.06 12.45 13.07
CA GLY A 376 31.68 12.04 11.81
C GLY A 376 31.17 10.71 11.26
N ALA A 377 30.29 9.99 11.98
CA ALA A 377 29.64 8.80 11.45
C ALA A 377 28.66 9.16 10.34
N LEU A 378 28.36 8.21 9.45
CA LEU A 378 27.38 8.38 8.39
C LEU A 378 26.07 7.69 8.77
N THR A 379 24.98 8.44 8.76
CA THR A 379 23.62 7.88 8.66
C THR A 379 23.27 7.80 7.19
N LEU A 380 23.05 6.60 6.66
CA LEU A 380 22.73 6.36 5.26
C LEU A 380 21.46 5.52 5.16
N ILE A 381 20.48 6.04 4.43
CA ILE A 381 19.35 5.29 3.89
C ILE A 381 19.60 5.17 2.39
N PRO A 382 20.12 4.02 1.90
CA PRO A 382 20.69 3.92 0.56
C PRO A 382 19.65 3.85 -0.59
N TRP A 383 18.38 3.66 -0.26
CA TRP A 383 17.23 3.59 -1.18
C TRP A 383 16.08 4.45 -0.64
N THR A 384 15.05 4.71 -1.46
CA THR A 384 13.83 5.40 -1.00
C THR A 384 12.72 4.37 -0.77
N THR A 385 12.07 4.44 0.38
CA THR A 385 10.81 3.71 0.63
C THR A 385 9.60 4.67 0.65
N ALA A 386 9.87 5.98 0.56
CA ALA A 386 8.90 6.99 0.18
C ALA A 386 8.73 6.98 -1.34
N ALA A 387 7.55 6.58 -1.81
CA ALA A 387 7.14 6.62 -3.21
C ALA A 387 5.73 7.25 -3.33
N LYS A 388 5.10 7.19 -4.50
CA LYS A 388 3.78 7.77 -4.79
C LYS A 388 2.63 6.98 -4.15
N HIS A 389 2.68 6.85 -2.83
CA HIS A 389 1.67 6.25 -1.98
C HIS A 389 1.17 7.29 -0.95
N GLY A 390 0.00 7.00 -0.38
CA GLY A 390 -0.56 7.75 0.73
C GLY A 390 0.05 7.37 2.08
N GLU A 391 -0.75 7.52 3.13
CA GLU A 391 -0.33 7.34 4.53
C GLU A 391 -0.03 5.87 4.90
N HIS A 392 0.35 5.60 6.15
CA HIS A 392 0.85 4.30 6.63
C HIS A 392 0.04 3.04 6.22
N TRP A 393 -1.29 3.12 6.04
CA TRP A 393 -2.06 1.96 5.55
C TRP A 393 -1.91 1.75 4.03
N ASN A 394 -1.65 2.81 3.27
CA ASN A 394 -1.54 2.82 1.80
C ASN A 394 -0.10 2.63 1.28
N ILE A 395 0.93 2.75 2.13
CA ILE A 395 2.32 2.38 1.77
C ILE A 395 2.52 0.87 1.65
N MET A 396 2.03 0.11 2.62
CA MET A 396 2.16 -1.35 2.67
C MET A 396 1.57 -2.07 1.43
N PRO A 397 0.34 -1.78 0.94
CA PRO A 397 -0.22 -2.40 -0.25
C PRO A 397 0.46 -1.91 -1.53
N TYR A 398 0.93 -0.65 -1.58
CA TYR A 398 1.74 -0.15 -2.69
C TYR A 398 2.98 -1.02 -2.89
N TRP A 399 3.74 -1.28 -1.82
CA TRP A 399 4.93 -2.12 -1.89
C TRP A 399 4.62 -3.60 -1.98
N ASP A 400 3.66 -4.13 -1.23
CA ASP A 400 3.31 -5.55 -1.22
C ASP A 400 2.87 -6.05 -2.62
N ARG A 401 2.17 -5.18 -3.39
CA ARG A 401 1.77 -5.45 -4.78
C ARG A 401 2.93 -5.38 -5.79
N THR A 402 4.12 -4.93 -5.39
CA THR A 402 5.32 -5.02 -6.23
C THR A 402 5.96 -6.40 -6.19
N LEU A 403 5.64 -7.23 -5.18
CA LEU A 403 6.16 -8.58 -5.07
C LEU A 403 5.43 -9.49 -6.06
N SER A 404 6.21 -10.22 -6.86
CA SER A 404 5.69 -11.24 -7.76
C SER A 404 5.07 -12.40 -6.99
N ASP A 405 4.15 -13.13 -7.61
CA ASP A 405 3.62 -14.37 -7.05
C ASP A 405 4.73 -15.38 -6.71
N ALA A 406 5.81 -15.39 -7.51
CA ALA A 406 6.95 -16.25 -7.25
C ALA A 406 7.69 -15.87 -5.96
N GLN A 407 7.78 -14.58 -5.64
CA GLN A 407 8.34 -14.10 -4.38
C GLN A 407 7.46 -14.49 -3.19
N TRP A 408 6.13 -14.34 -3.29
CA TRP A 408 5.21 -14.80 -2.24
C TRP A 408 5.31 -16.32 -1.99
N LEU A 409 5.44 -17.13 -3.05
CA LEU A 409 5.63 -18.58 -2.92
C LEU A 409 7.00 -18.99 -2.35
N ARG A 410 7.90 -18.04 -2.07
CA ARG A 410 9.21 -18.28 -1.43
C ARG A 410 9.26 -17.92 0.04
N ILE A 411 8.17 -17.39 0.61
CA ILE A 411 8.09 -17.14 2.04
C ILE A 411 8.41 -18.44 2.80
N TYR A 412 9.39 -18.34 3.70
CA TYR A 412 10.02 -19.45 4.41
C TYR A 412 9.12 -20.06 5.48
N PHE A 413 8.25 -19.22 6.05
CA PHE A 413 7.36 -19.52 7.15
C PHE A 413 5.95 -19.88 6.66
N GLY A 414 5.20 -20.56 7.52
CA GLY A 414 3.85 -21.01 7.21
C GLY A 414 3.81 -22.29 6.39
N GLU A 415 2.59 -22.72 6.05
CA GLU A 415 2.33 -23.94 5.31
C GLU A 415 1.80 -23.65 3.91
N VAL A 416 2.09 -24.56 2.98
CA VAL A 416 1.48 -24.50 1.64
C VAL A 416 0.15 -25.22 1.66
N VAL A 417 -0.90 -24.51 1.25
CA VAL A 417 -2.25 -25.02 1.04
C VAL A 417 -2.68 -24.80 -0.40
N VAL A 418 -3.61 -25.61 -0.88
CA VAL A 418 -4.25 -25.46 -2.19
C VAL A 418 -5.73 -25.18 -2.00
N VAL A 419 -6.26 -24.29 -2.83
CA VAL A 419 -7.69 -23.92 -2.86
C VAL A 419 -8.19 -23.97 -4.29
N ARG A 420 -9.50 -24.12 -4.47
CA ARG A 420 -10.10 -24.17 -5.80
C ARG A 420 -10.02 -22.80 -6.47
N ASP A 421 -9.68 -22.81 -7.76
CA ASP A 421 -9.55 -21.67 -8.67
C ASP A 421 -9.86 -22.21 -10.07
N ALA A 422 -11.15 -22.40 -10.37
CA ALA A 422 -11.57 -23.28 -11.46
C ALA A 422 -11.32 -22.71 -12.86
N ASP A 423 -11.38 -21.38 -13.02
CA ASP A 423 -11.04 -20.69 -14.26
C ASP A 423 -9.56 -20.23 -14.31
N GLY A 424 -8.87 -20.26 -13.18
CA GLY A 424 -7.43 -20.03 -13.11
C GLY A 424 -7.05 -18.55 -13.17
N ASP A 425 -7.94 -17.64 -12.80
CA ASP A 425 -7.69 -16.20 -12.78
C ASP A 425 -6.88 -15.75 -11.54
N GLY A 426 -6.77 -16.65 -10.55
CA GLY A 426 -6.03 -16.41 -9.32
C GLY A 426 -6.89 -15.99 -8.12
N PHE A 427 -8.22 -15.91 -8.26
CA PHE A 427 -9.18 -15.64 -7.21
C PHE A 427 -9.85 -16.97 -6.78
N PRO A 428 -9.71 -17.40 -5.51
CA PRO A 428 -10.34 -18.65 -5.09
C PRO A 428 -11.89 -18.63 -5.11
N ASP A 429 -12.51 -19.72 -5.56
CA ASP A 429 -13.96 -19.82 -5.83
C ASP A 429 -14.89 -19.63 -4.59
N ASP A 430 -14.85 -20.57 -3.63
CA ASP A 430 -15.77 -20.70 -2.47
C ASP A 430 -15.06 -21.49 -1.37
N ASP A 431 -14.09 -20.84 -0.71
CA ASP A 431 -13.38 -21.42 0.42
C ASP A 431 -13.63 -20.57 1.68
N PRO A 432 -14.53 -21.02 2.58
CA PRO A 432 -14.95 -20.23 3.73
C PRO A 432 -13.84 -19.98 4.74
N ARG A 433 -12.68 -20.63 4.61
CA ARG A 433 -11.50 -20.40 5.45
C ARG A 433 -10.77 -19.11 5.09
N LEU A 434 -10.86 -18.68 3.83
CA LEU A 434 -10.10 -17.53 3.32
C LEU A 434 -10.73 -16.20 3.77
N PRO A 435 -9.97 -15.09 3.84
CA PRO A 435 -10.53 -13.78 4.17
C PRO A 435 -11.50 -13.20 3.13
N LEU A 436 -11.36 -13.62 1.87
CA LEU A 436 -12.22 -13.28 0.73
C LEU A 436 -12.12 -14.39 -0.32
N ASP A 437 -13.24 -14.71 -0.97
CA ASP A 437 -13.35 -15.61 -2.13
C ASP A 437 -14.36 -15.01 -3.12
N GLU A 438 -14.43 -15.59 -4.33
CA GLU A 438 -15.28 -15.11 -5.41
C GLU A 438 -16.76 -15.12 -5.06
N LYS A 439 -17.23 -16.16 -4.36
CA LYS A 439 -18.63 -16.22 -3.90
C LYS A 439 -18.99 -15.05 -2.99
N ARG A 440 -18.12 -14.69 -2.04
CA ARG A 440 -18.34 -13.55 -1.14
C ARG A 440 -18.13 -12.21 -1.83
N PHE A 441 -17.30 -12.15 -2.87
CA PHE A 441 -17.10 -10.97 -3.69
C PHE A 441 -18.24 -10.75 -4.71
N GLY A 442 -18.88 -11.83 -5.15
CA GLY A 442 -20.00 -11.83 -6.10
C GLY A 442 -19.61 -12.07 -7.56
N SER A 443 -18.37 -12.49 -7.84
CA SER A 443 -17.90 -12.92 -9.17
C SER A 443 -18.40 -14.32 -9.53
N ASP A 444 -18.20 -14.74 -10.78
CA ASP A 444 -18.57 -16.06 -11.30
C ASP A 444 -17.32 -16.96 -11.37
N PRO A 445 -17.21 -18.01 -10.53
CA PRO A 445 -16.00 -18.82 -10.39
C PRO A 445 -15.68 -19.75 -11.56
N ARG A 446 -16.28 -19.50 -12.71
CA ARG A 446 -16.05 -20.22 -13.96
C ARG A 446 -15.68 -19.26 -15.08
N ARG A 447 -15.50 -17.98 -14.76
CA ARG A 447 -15.25 -16.90 -15.69
C ARG A 447 -14.20 -15.99 -15.08
N ALA A 448 -12.97 -16.12 -15.57
CA ALA A 448 -11.84 -15.31 -15.15
C ALA A 448 -12.03 -13.79 -15.25
N ARG A 449 -13.12 -13.34 -15.89
CA ARG A 449 -13.57 -11.96 -16.05
C ARG A 449 -15.09 -11.97 -16.00
N THR A 450 -15.66 -11.70 -14.83
CA THR A 450 -17.12 -11.71 -14.65
C THR A 450 -17.81 -10.64 -15.52
N ASP A 451 -17.21 -9.46 -15.63
CA ASP A 451 -17.67 -8.37 -16.50
C ASP A 451 -17.25 -8.53 -17.99
N GLY A 452 -16.32 -9.45 -18.27
CA GLY A 452 -15.77 -9.70 -19.61
C GLY A 452 -14.56 -8.83 -20.00
N GLN A 453 -14.09 -7.93 -19.14
CA GLN A 453 -12.99 -7.01 -19.43
C GLN A 453 -11.78 -7.22 -18.51
N MET A 454 -11.90 -6.91 -17.22
CA MET A 454 -10.83 -7.03 -16.22
C MET A 454 -11.01 -8.33 -15.43
N SER A 455 -9.90 -8.95 -14.99
CA SER A 455 -10.02 -10.19 -14.20
C SER A 455 -10.57 -9.93 -12.81
N ASP A 456 -11.23 -10.91 -12.22
CA ASP A 456 -11.93 -10.73 -10.95
C ASP A 456 -10.93 -10.50 -9.81
N LEU A 457 -9.75 -11.12 -9.86
CA LEU A 457 -8.63 -10.78 -8.98
C LEU A 457 -8.24 -9.30 -9.06
N HIS A 458 -8.05 -8.75 -10.27
CA HIS A 458 -7.69 -7.34 -10.43
C HIS A 458 -8.81 -6.39 -10.00
N LYS A 459 -10.08 -6.76 -10.22
CA LYS A 459 -11.24 -6.03 -9.68
C LYS A 459 -11.19 -5.93 -8.17
N ALA A 460 -10.94 -7.04 -7.47
CA ALA A 460 -10.83 -7.04 -6.02
C ALA A 460 -9.66 -6.16 -5.52
N MET A 461 -8.60 -6.03 -6.31
CA MET A 461 -7.42 -5.21 -6.01
C MET A 461 -7.59 -3.71 -6.32
N LEU A 462 -8.69 -3.28 -6.95
CA LEU A 462 -8.97 -1.85 -7.14
C LEU A 462 -9.06 -1.11 -5.80
N SER A 463 -9.51 -1.79 -4.74
CA SER A 463 -9.54 -1.29 -3.37
C SER A 463 -8.32 -1.79 -2.57
N THR A 464 -7.82 -0.98 -1.64
CA THR A 464 -6.86 -1.42 -0.61
C THR A 464 -7.53 -2.09 0.58
N TRP A 465 -8.86 -2.07 0.63
CA TRP A 465 -9.68 -2.64 1.70
C TRP A 465 -9.41 -2.03 3.09
N ALA A 466 -9.08 -0.74 3.13
CA ALA A 466 -9.07 0.03 4.37
C ALA A 466 -10.52 0.28 4.82
N PRO A 467 -10.91 0.03 6.08
CA PRO A 467 -12.33 0.18 6.47
C PRO A 467 -12.76 1.65 6.65
N ALA A 468 -11.86 2.49 7.16
CA ALA A 468 -12.11 3.85 7.64
C ALA A 468 -10.74 4.55 7.90
N PRO A 469 -10.69 5.88 8.06
CA PRO A 469 -9.46 6.57 8.45
C PRO A 469 -9.09 6.27 9.91
N LEU A 470 -7.86 6.63 10.31
CA LEU A 470 -7.30 6.28 11.62
C LEU A 470 -8.15 6.79 12.78
N GLN A 471 -8.75 5.87 13.54
CA GLN A 471 -9.65 6.20 14.65
C GLN A 471 -9.82 5.04 15.64
N THR A 472 -10.39 5.29 16.81
CA THR A 472 -10.64 4.24 17.80
C THR A 472 -11.62 3.18 17.28
N THR A 473 -11.29 1.89 17.45
CA THR A 473 -12.07 0.75 16.97
C THR A 473 -13.56 0.79 17.32
N PHE A 474 -13.91 1.20 18.53
CA PHE A 474 -15.28 1.13 19.05
C PHE A 474 -16.20 2.28 18.59
N VAL A 475 -15.64 3.33 17.99
CA VAL A 475 -16.41 4.45 17.40
C VAL A 475 -16.33 4.46 15.87
N LYS A 476 -15.58 3.53 15.29
CA LYS A 476 -15.43 3.40 13.84
C LYS A 476 -16.81 3.18 13.22
N PRO A 477 -17.21 3.98 12.22
CA PRO A 477 -18.49 3.81 11.55
C PRO A 477 -18.49 2.54 10.70
N ARG A 478 -19.59 2.31 9.97
CA ARG A 478 -19.66 1.23 8.99
C ARG A 478 -18.57 1.39 7.93
N TRP A 479 -18.25 0.27 7.27
CA TRP A 479 -17.27 0.21 6.18
C TRP A 479 -17.47 1.33 5.15
N GLN A 480 -16.41 2.08 4.85
CA GLN A 480 -16.48 3.29 4.02
C GLN A 480 -15.89 3.11 2.64
N SER A 481 -14.89 2.24 2.49
CA SER A 481 -14.28 2.00 1.17
C SER A 481 -15.27 1.43 0.19
N ARG A 482 -15.19 1.90 -1.04
CA ARG A 482 -15.98 1.39 -2.15
C ARG A 482 -15.60 -0.07 -2.40
N ILE A 483 -16.56 -0.97 -2.26
CA ILE A 483 -16.37 -2.39 -2.55
C ILE A 483 -16.50 -2.53 -4.08
N PRO A 484 -15.43 -2.93 -4.79
CA PRO A 484 -15.49 -3.08 -6.24
C PRO A 484 -16.55 -4.12 -6.64
N ASN A 485 -17.28 -3.87 -7.74
CA ASN A 485 -18.29 -4.79 -8.24
C ASN A 485 -17.73 -5.59 -9.43
N PRO A 486 -17.62 -6.93 -9.33
CA PRO A 486 -17.04 -7.75 -10.40
C PRO A 486 -17.89 -7.77 -11.70
N ARG A 487 -19.14 -7.29 -11.66
CA ARG A 487 -20.05 -7.30 -12.81
C ARG A 487 -20.10 -5.99 -13.57
N LYS A 488 -19.45 -4.94 -13.07
CA LYS A 488 -19.38 -3.63 -13.71
C LYS A 488 -18.07 -3.48 -14.48
N THR A 489 -18.13 -3.02 -15.71
CA THR A 489 -16.95 -2.66 -16.53
C THR A 489 -16.40 -1.27 -16.22
N ASP A 490 -17.22 -0.44 -15.59
CA ASP A 490 -16.95 0.93 -15.13
C ASP A 490 -17.60 1.03 -13.73
N GLN A 491 -16.80 1.06 -12.66
CA GLN A 491 -17.33 1.02 -11.30
C GLN A 491 -18.08 2.28 -10.91
N ASP A 492 -17.50 3.43 -11.23
CA ASP A 492 -17.90 4.73 -10.71
C ASP A 492 -18.81 5.51 -11.67
N GLY A 493 -18.91 5.06 -12.92
CA GLY A 493 -19.84 5.55 -13.93
C GLY A 493 -19.38 6.83 -14.63
N ASP A 494 -18.07 7.12 -14.61
CA ASP A 494 -17.52 8.33 -15.25
C ASP A 494 -17.41 8.22 -16.79
N GLY A 495 -17.64 7.02 -17.33
CA GLY A 495 -17.61 6.72 -18.75
C GLY A 495 -16.29 6.10 -19.25
N LEU A 496 -15.29 5.95 -18.39
CA LEU A 496 -14.05 5.22 -18.66
C LEU A 496 -14.15 3.78 -18.12
N PRO A 497 -13.76 2.76 -18.90
CA PRO A 497 -13.71 1.40 -18.36
C PRO A 497 -12.56 1.24 -17.37
N ASP A 498 -12.74 0.42 -16.34
CA ASP A 498 -11.76 0.16 -15.27
C ASP A 498 -10.36 -0.21 -15.78
N THR A 499 -10.26 -0.75 -17.01
CA THR A 499 -8.99 -1.14 -17.63
C THR A 499 -8.10 0.03 -18.07
N VAL A 500 -8.66 1.24 -18.20
CA VAL A 500 -7.92 2.44 -18.63
C VAL A 500 -8.15 3.63 -17.70
N ASP A 501 -9.17 3.58 -16.85
CA ASP A 501 -9.42 4.61 -15.86
C ASP A 501 -8.28 4.64 -14.81
N PRO A 502 -7.60 5.78 -14.59
CA PRO A 502 -6.58 5.91 -13.55
C PRO A 502 -7.14 5.82 -12.13
N TYR A 503 -8.45 6.06 -11.95
CA TYR A 503 -9.14 6.02 -10.66
C TYR A 503 -10.50 5.30 -10.74
N PRO A 504 -10.51 3.96 -10.97
CA PRO A 504 -11.74 3.16 -11.15
C PRO A 504 -12.67 3.07 -9.94
N LEU A 505 -12.51 3.89 -8.92
CA LEU A 505 -13.39 3.97 -7.78
C LEU A 505 -13.89 5.40 -7.55
N TYR A 506 -13.51 6.38 -8.36
CA TYR A 506 -13.71 7.79 -8.08
C TYR A 506 -14.26 8.52 -9.32
N PRO A 507 -15.55 8.93 -9.32
CA PRO A 507 -16.21 9.48 -10.50
C PRO A 507 -15.80 10.93 -10.80
N TRP A 508 -14.71 11.40 -10.20
CA TRP A 508 -14.24 12.77 -10.29
C TRP A 508 -13.09 12.82 -11.29
N GLN A 509 -13.11 13.82 -12.17
CA GLN A 509 -12.01 14.03 -13.10
C GLN A 509 -10.75 14.38 -12.30
N PRO A 510 -9.60 13.72 -12.53
CA PRO A 510 -8.37 13.96 -11.80
C PRO A 510 -7.68 15.24 -12.30
N LEU A 511 -8.38 16.37 -12.22
CA LEU A 511 -7.96 17.66 -12.76
C LEU A 511 -8.10 18.77 -11.73
N VAL A 512 -7.07 19.62 -11.64
CA VAL A 512 -7.16 20.91 -10.94
C VAL A 512 -7.44 21.98 -12.00
N TRP A 513 -8.64 22.55 -11.97
CA TRP A 513 -9.12 23.49 -12.99
C TRP A 513 -8.38 24.82 -12.94
N TYR A 514 -8.08 25.42 -14.09
CA TYR A 514 -7.54 26.77 -14.14
C TYR A 514 -8.65 27.79 -13.87
N ALA A 515 -8.64 28.39 -12.68
CA ALA A 515 -9.53 29.45 -12.25
C ALA A 515 -8.96 30.19 -11.03
N ARG A 516 -9.29 31.47 -10.92
CA ARG A 516 -9.00 32.27 -9.73
C ARG A 516 -10.16 32.20 -8.76
N ALA A 517 -9.85 31.95 -7.49
CA ALA A 517 -10.79 32.08 -6.38
C ALA A 517 -10.34 33.18 -5.40
N THR A 518 -11.30 33.87 -4.82
CA THR A 518 -11.19 34.82 -3.73
C THR A 518 -11.43 34.11 -2.41
N VAL A 519 -10.48 34.18 -1.47
CA VAL A 519 -10.62 33.56 -0.15
C VAL A 519 -11.43 34.49 0.78
N ASP A 520 -12.76 34.46 0.69
CA ASP A 520 -13.67 35.38 1.40
C ASP A 520 -14.82 34.70 2.19
N GLY A 521 -14.96 33.38 2.06
CA GLY A 521 -15.98 32.55 2.68
C GLY A 521 -17.28 32.46 1.89
N ASP A 522 -17.34 32.92 0.64
CA ASP A 522 -18.49 32.81 -0.27
C ASP A 522 -18.24 31.82 -1.42
N PRO A 523 -18.95 30.67 -1.48
CA PRO A 523 -18.69 29.66 -2.52
C PRO A 523 -19.27 30.02 -3.90
N SER A 524 -19.87 31.21 -4.08
CA SER A 524 -20.63 31.54 -5.31
C SER A 524 -19.80 31.49 -6.60
N GLU A 525 -18.51 31.84 -6.55
CA GLU A 525 -17.60 31.74 -7.69
C GLU A 525 -17.18 30.29 -8.04
N TRP A 526 -17.39 29.35 -7.11
CA TRP A 526 -17.06 27.93 -7.27
C TRP A 526 -18.13 27.12 -7.99
N ASP A 527 -19.27 27.73 -8.34
CA ASP A 527 -20.38 27.05 -9.03
C ASP A 527 -19.96 26.45 -10.39
N ALA A 528 -18.97 27.06 -11.05
CA ALA A 528 -18.43 26.59 -12.31
C ALA A 528 -17.34 25.51 -12.16
N ILE A 529 -16.85 25.26 -10.93
CA ILE A 529 -15.80 24.28 -10.64
C ILE A 529 -16.45 22.96 -10.25
N PRO A 530 -16.21 21.86 -11.00
CA PRO A 530 -16.69 20.53 -10.63
C PRO A 530 -16.16 20.07 -9.27
N PRO A 531 -16.93 19.25 -8.53
CA PRO A 531 -16.42 18.55 -7.35
C PRO A 531 -15.22 17.67 -7.68
N ALA A 532 -14.19 17.74 -6.83
CA ALA A 532 -13.06 16.81 -6.82
C ALA A 532 -13.27 15.66 -5.83
N GLY A 533 -14.26 15.77 -4.95
CA GLY A 533 -14.59 14.77 -3.94
C GLY A 533 -15.90 15.09 -3.22
N GLU A 534 -16.68 14.07 -2.89
CA GLU A 534 -17.90 14.21 -2.10
C GLU A 534 -18.06 13.07 -1.08
N LEU A 535 -18.63 13.41 0.07
CA LEU A 535 -18.98 12.50 1.15
C LEU A 535 -20.41 12.80 1.61
N ASP A 536 -21.26 11.78 1.69
CA ASP A 536 -22.58 11.84 2.33
C ASP A 536 -22.74 10.63 3.25
N ALA A 537 -22.54 10.84 4.56
CA ALA A 537 -22.54 9.77 5.54
C ALA A 537 -23.05 10.22 6.92
N ASP A 538 -23.98 9.43 7.47
CA ASP A 538 -24.49 9.57 8.84
C ASP A 538 -24.94 11.00 9.17
N GLY A 539 -25.64 11.65 8.23
CA GLY A 539 -26.19 13.00 8.38
C GLY A 539 -25.19 14.15 8.20
N THR A 540 -23.97 13.85 7.74
CA THR A 540 -22.95 14.84 7.40
C THR A 540 -22.63 14.75 5.91
N ARG A 541 -22.60 15.91 5.25
CA ARG A 541 -22.22 16.06 3.85
C ARG A 541 -20.99 16.94 3.73
N LEU A 542 -20.06 16.56 2.88
CA LEU A 542 -18.87 17.33 2.54
C LEU A 542 -18.68 17.31 1.01
N THR A 543 -18.51 18.48 0.42
CA THR A 543 -18.07 18.64 -0.98
C THR A 543 -16.71 19.33 -1.00
N VAL A 544 -15.81 18.82 -1.82
CA VAL A 544 -14.46 19.34 -2.04
C VAL A 544 -14.36 19.81 -3.49
N LYS A 545 -13.87 21.04 -3.70
CA LYS A 545 -13.54 21.58 -5.03
C LYS A 545 -12.14 22.17 -4.98
N HIS A 546 -11.44 22.17 -6.11
CA HIS A 546 -10.14 22.82 -6.22
C HIS A 546 -9.92 23.43 -7.59
N CYS A 547 -9.12 24.50 -7.61
CA CYS A 547 -8.68 25.17 -8.82
C CYS A 547 -7.30 25.78 -8.58
N HIS A 548 -6.68 26.30 -9.64
CA HIS A 548 -5.40 27.00 -9.56
C HIS A 548 -5.34 28.14 -10.57
N ASP A 549 -4.45 29.09 -10.31
CA ASP A 549 -4.01 30.05 -11.29
C ASP A 549 -2.48 30.26 -11.17
N GLU A 550 -1.96 31.33 -11.77
CA GLU A 550 -0.53 31.65 -11.67
C GLU A 550 -0.09 32.04 -10.24
N ASP A 551 -1.03 32.49 -9.40
CA ASP A 551 -0.75 33.07 -8.09
C ASP A 551 -0.92 32.08 -6.94
N ALA A 552 -1.86 31.14 -7.03
CA ALA A 552 -2.12 30.17 -5.97
C ALA A 552 -2.90 28.92 -6.43
N TYR A 553 -2.84 27.91 -5.56
CA TYR A 553 -3.72 26.75 -5.55
C TYR A 553 -4.82 26.99 -4.52
N TYR A 554 -6.08 26.79 -4.92
CA TYR A 554 -7.26 27.07 -4.12
C TYR A 554 -8.04 25.79 -3.83
N VAL A 555 -8.61 25.68 -2.63
CA VAL A 555 -9.51 24.59 -2.24
C VAL A 555 -10.71 25.13 -1.48
N LEU A 556 -11.89 24.64 -1.84
CA LEU A 556 -13.15 24.86 -1.13
C LEU A 556 -13.60 23.58 -0.43
N PHE A 557 -14.06 23.73 0.81
CA PHE A 557 -14.81 22.72 1.55
C PHE A 557 -16.19 23.25 1.93
N GLU A 558 -17.25 22.56 1.52
CA GLU A 558 -18.62 22.82 1.94
C GLU A 558 -19.10 21.69 2.86
N ILE A 559 -19.23 21.96 4.16
CA ILE A 559 -19.55 20.94 5.17
C ILE A 559 -20.91 21.23 5.78
N THR A 560 -21.86 20.32 5.65
CA THR A 560 -23.19 20.43 6.27
C THR A 560 -23.40 19.30 7.28
N GLY A 561 -23.82 19.65 8.49
CA GLY A 561 -24.08 18.68 9.56
C GLY A 561 -23.09 18.79 10.71
N GLU A 562 -23.03 17.76 11.56
CA GLU A 562 -22.14 17.74 12.72
C GLU A 562 -20.73 17.30 12.31
N TRP A 563 -19.73 18.07 12.72
CA TRP A 563 -18.31 17.76 12.54
C TRP A 563 -17.45 18.54 13.55
N GLU A 564 -16.28 17.99 13.90
CA GLU A 564 -15.33 18.56 14.85
C GLU A 564 -13.95 18.85 14.20
N ARG A 565 -13.48 17.96 13.31
CA ARG A 565 -12.17 18.11 12.68
C ARG A 565 -12.22 17.72 11.21
N LEU A 566 -11.60 18.52 10.35
CA LEU A 566 -11.29 18.20 8.97
C LEU A 566 -9.77 18.02 8.86
N HIS A 567 -9.32 16.87 8.39
CA HIS A 567 -7.91 16.54 8.17
C HIS A 567 -7.66 16.44 6.67
N ILE A 568 -6.64 17.13 6.18
CA ILE A 568 -6.32 17.22 4.76
C ILE A 568 -4.83 16.92 4.58
N ALA A 569 -4.49 15.97 3.72
CA ALA A 569 -3.12 15.80 3.24
C ALA A 569 -3.03 16.34 1.80
N LEU A 570 -2.10 17.24 1.55
CA LEU A 570 -1.84 17.84 0.25
C LEU A 570 -0.40 17.55 -0.17
N ASP A 571 -0.22 16.80 -1.23
CA ASP A 571 1.08 16.57 -1.86
C ASP A 571 1.25 17.50 -3.05
N GLY A 572 1.95 18.62 -2.83
CA GLY A 572 2.11 19.66 -3.83
C GLY A 572 3.03 19.31 -4.99
N GLU A 573 3.67 18.14 -5.01
CA GLU A 573 4.57 17.70 -6.10
C GLU A 573 4.14 16.39 -6.77
N GLY A 574 3.10 15.74 -6.27
CA GLY A 574 2.61 14.49 -6.84
C GLY A 574 3.55 13.29 -6.61
N GLN A 575 4.41 13.35 -5.60
CA GLN A 575 5.47 12.37 -5.36
C GLN A 575 5.18 11.35 -4.25
N GLY A 576 4.17 11.57 -3.42
CA GLY A 576 3.87 10.80 -2.22
C GLY A 576 3.82 11.66 -0.96
N VAL A 577 3.09 11.24 0.07
CA VAL A 577 2.95 12.04 1.32
C VAL A 577 4.19 11.99 2.24
N TYR A 578 5.25 11.27 1.85
CA TYR A 578 6.49 11.10 2.63
C TYR A 578 7.76 11.49 1.87
N THR A 579 7.66 12.02 0.64
CA THR A 579 8.81 12.22 -0.23
C THR A 579 9.48 13.59 -0.09
N THR A 580 8.76 14.64 0.30
CA THR A 580 9.27 16.03 0.22
C THR A 580 8.75 16.95 1.31
N ASP A 581 9.38 18.12 1.42
CA ASP A 581 8.92 19.21 2.27
C ASP A 581 7.67 19.92 1.72
N THR A 582 7.23 19.62 0.50
CA THR A 582 6.04 20.25 -0.10
C THR A 582 4.74 19.67 0.44
N VAL A 583 4.75 18.48 1.06
CA VAL A 583 3.54 17.84 1.61
C VAL A 583 2.96 18.62 2.80
N GLN A 584 1.72 19.10 2.74
CA GLN A 584 1.07 19.81 3.85
C GLN A 584 -0.01 18.93 4.48
N PHE A 585 0.07 18.73 5.80
CA PHE A 585 -1.03 18.18 6.59
C PHE A 585 -1.77 19.34 7.25
N VAL A 586 -3.01 19.58 6.88
CA VAL A 586 -3.85 20.69 7.36
C VAL A 586 -4.98 20.11 8.21
N ASP A 587 -5.05 20.50 9.47
CA ASP A 587 -6.16 20.18 10.36
C ASP A 587 -6.99 21.44 10.63
N ILE A 588 -8.30 21.39 10.40
CA ILE A 588 -9.24 22.45 10.74
C ILE A 588 -10.18 21.94 11.83
N TYR A 589 -10.29 22.68 12.93
CA TYR A 589 -11.11 22.32 14.08
C TYR A 589 -12.33 23.22 14.19
N ASN A 590 -13.51 22.62 14.23
CA ASN A 590 -14.80 23.28 14.44
C ASN A 590 -15.14 23.36 15.93
N ARG A 591 -14.70 24.45 16.57
CA ARG A 591 -15.06 24.79 17.95
C ARG A 591 -15.95 26.04 17.95
N ASP A 592 -16.04 26.76 19.06
CA ASP A 592 -16.70 28.07 19.11
C ASP A 592 -16.23 28.96 17.95
N ASP A 593 -14.91 29.03 17.76
CA ASP A 593 -14.26 29.56 16.56
C ASP A 593 -13.56 28.43 15.76
N LEU A 594 -13.49 28.61 14.44
CA LEU A 594 -12.68 27.73 13.59
C LEU A 594 -11.20 28.02 13.83
N SER A 595 -10.39 26.98 13.90
CA SER A 595 -8.94 27.10 14.00
C SER A 595 -8.26 26.13 13.05
N ILE A 596 -7.10 26.52 12.53
CA ILE A 596 -6.35 25.76 11.55
C ILE A 596 -4.95 25.46 12.08
N ARG A 597 -4.45 24.26 11.75
CA ARG A 597 -3.08 23.84 12.04
C ARG A 597 -2.46 23.24 10.79
N VAL A 598 -1.17 23.49 10.60
CA VAL A 598 -0.39 22.87 9.52
C VAL A 598 0.76 22.09 10.16
N ARG A 599 0.83 20.78 9.86
CA ARG A 599 1.79 19.83 10.45
C ARG A 599 1.82 19.92 11.98
N GLY A 600 0.64 20.02 12.60
CA GLY A 600 0.44 20.11 14.05
C GLY A 600 0.80 21.46 14.70
N ARG A 601 1.21 22.47 13.91
CA ARG A 601 1.57 23.82 14.38
C ARG A 601 0.52 24.83 13.96
N GLU A 602 0.58 26.04 14.51
CA GLU A 602 -0.24 27.16 14.04
C GLU A 602 -0.04 27.39 12.53
N ALA A 603 -1.10 27.79 11.82
CA ALA A 603 -1.02 28.00 10.39
C ALA A 603 0.04 29.05 10.03
N PRO A 604 0.89 28.75 9.03
CA PRO A 604 1.94 29.65 8.63
C PRO A 604 1.36 30.89 7.91
N PRO A 605 2.05 32.05 7.95
CA PRO A 605 1.54 33.29 7.36
C PRO A 605 1.28 33.23 5.84
N TRP A 606 1.93 32.31 5.12
CA TRP A 606 1.70 32.13 3.69
C TRP A 606 0.36 31.46 3.38
N LEU A 607 -0.21 30.68 4.31
CA LEU A 607 -1.50 30.02 4.09
C LEU A 607 -2.62 31.04 4.28
N ARG A 608 -3.33 31.37 3.20
CA ARG A 608 -4.52 32.23 3.28
C ARG A 608 -5.74 31.35 3.45
N TRP A 609 -6.62 31.72 4.37
CA TRP A 609 -7.86 30.99 4.59
C TRP A 609 -8.96 31.91 5.12
N ASN A 610 -10.20 31.53 4.86
CA ASN A 610 -11.38 32.17 5.43
C ASN A 610 -12.50 31.12 5.56
N ALA A 611 -13.47 31.39 6.43
CA ALA A 611 -14.61 30.52 6.62
C ALA A 611 -15.87 31.28 7.01
N SER A 612 -17.01 30.80 6.56
CA SER A 612 -18.33 31.33 6.92
C SER A 612 -19.27 30.22 7.40
N ARG A 613 -20.24 30.58 8.24
CA ARG A 613 -21.29 29.67 8.72
C ARG A 613 -22.64 30.17 8.25
N ARG A 614 -23.39 29.30 7.58
CA ARG A 614 -24.74 29.55 7.07
C ARG A 614 -25.79 29.11 8.09
N ARG A 615 -27.03 29.60 7.92
CA ARG A 615 -28.15 29.33 8.84
C ARG A 615 -28.62 27.87 8.85
N ASP A 616 -28.41 27.17 7.75
CA ASP A 616 -28.70 25.75 7.56
C ASP A 616 -27.63 24.81 8.15
N ARG A 617 -26.67 25.37 8.91
CA ARG A 617 -25.54 24.65 9.52
C ARG A 617 -24.50 24.17 8.50
N THR A 618 -24.46 24.79 7.32
CA THR A 618 -23.33 24.64 6.41
C THR A 618 -22.18 25.54 6.85
N THR A 619 -20.98 24.97 6.94
CA THR A 619 -19.73 25.71 7.05
C THR A 619 -19.04 25.72 5.69
N ILE A 620 -18.67 26.90 5.22
CA ILE A 620 -17.86 27.11 4.01
C ILE A 620 -16.45 27.42 4.47
N ILE A 621 -15.45 26.76 3.87
CA ILE A 621 -14.04 26.98 4.18
C ILE A 621 -13.27 27.08 2.87
N GLU A 622 -12.49 28.14 2.72
CA GLU A 622 -11.63 28.36 1.57
C GLU A 622 -10.18 28.46 2.01
N LEU A 623 -9.29 27.80 1.27
CA LEU A 623 -7.85 27.84 1.46
C LEU A 623 -7.18 28.29 0.16
N ALA A 624 -6.11 29.08 0.27
CA ALA A 624 -5.19 29.33 -0.83
C ALA A 624 -3.73 29.13 -0.40
N ILE A 625 -3.01 28.31 -1.16
CA ILE A 625 -1.57 28.09 -1.05
C ILE A 625 -0.89 28.87 -2.17
N PRO A 626 -0.11 29.92 -1.86
CA PRO A 626 0.55 30.73 -2.89
C PRO A 626 1.52 29.93 -3.74
N ASN A 627 1.68 30.33 -5.00
CA ASN A 627 2.72 29.86 -5.89
C ASN A 627 4.02 30.66 -5.65
N GLY A 628 5.04 30.00 -5.09
CA GLY A 628 6.33 30.62 -4.78
C GLY A 628 6.33 31.53 -3.54
N GLY A 629 7.35 32.39 -3.44
CA GLY A 629 7.58 33.22 -2.25
C GLY A 629 7.99 32.38 -1.04
N ASP A 630 7.31 32.60 0.10
CA ASP A 630 7.52 31.82 1.33
C ASP A 630 6.71 30.51 1.36
N SER A 631 5.88 30.26 0.33
CA SER A 631 5.14 29.01 0.18
C SER A 631 6.09 27.86 -0.13
N PRO A 632 5.82 26.64 0.38
CA PRO A 632 6.60 25.46 0.01
C PRO A 632 6.29 24.98 -1.42
N TRP A 633 5.31 25.56 -2.11
CA TRP A 633 4.88 25.13 -3.44
C TRP A 633 5.35 26.12 -4.50
N PHE A 634 5.74 25.59 -5.66
CA PHE A 634 6.14 26.39 -6.82
C PHE A 634 5.85 25.65 -8.11
N TRP A 635 5.13 26.25 -9.06
CA TRP A 635 4.84 25.68 -10.37
C TRP A 635 4.78 26.75 -11.46
N GLN A 636 4.78 26.29 -12.71
CA GLN A 636 4.64 27.15 -13.88
C GLN A 636 3.69 26.48 -14.87
N GLY A 637 2.64 27.18 -15.28
CA GLY A 637 1.61 26.65 -16.19
C GLY A 637 0.80 25.51 -15.56
N GLY A 638 0.24 24.66 -16.42
CA GLY A 638 -0.42 23.41 -16.05
C GLY A 638 0.54 22.23 -15.96
N GLY A 639 -0.01 21.01 -16.02
CA GLY A 639 0.74 19.75 -16.07
C GLY A 639 1.24 19.23 -14.72
N ARG A 640 1.35 20.08 -13.70
CA ARG A 640 1.77 19.65 -12.36
C ARG A 640 0.70 18.80 -11.68
N GLU A 641 1.11 17.71 -11.05
CA GLU A 641 0.22 16.86 -10.26
C GLU A 641 0.20 17.32 -8.80
N VAL A 642 -1.00 17.33 -8.20
CA VAL A 642 -1.25 17.59 -6.79
C VAL A 642 -2.03 16.42 -6.22
N GLY A 643 -1.53 15.82 -5.15
CA GLY A 643 -2.22 14.79 -4.39
C GLY A 643 -3.11 15.41 -3.31
N VAL A 644 -4.34 14.91 -3.16
CA VAL A 644 -5.26 15.31 -2.09
C VAL A 644 -5.84 14.08 -1.37
N SER A 645 -5.85 14.13 -0.04
CA SER A 645 -6.64 13.25 0.83
C SER A 645 -7.42 14.09 1.83
N VAL A 646 -8.66 13.69 2.13
CA VAL A 646 -9.58 14.46 2.98
C VAL A 646 -10.36 13.51 3.89
N ASP A 647 -10.22 13.73 5.19
CA ASP A 647 -10.94 13.02 6.24
C ASP A 647 -11.72 13.99 7.15
N LEU A 648 -12.93 13.63 7.53
CA LEU A 648 -13.82 14.41 8.40
C LEU A 648 -14.16 13.62 9.66
N PHE A 649 -14.00 14.22 10.83
CA PHE A 649 -14.25 13.60 12.13
C PHE A 649 -15.38 14.31 12.86
N LYS A 650 -16.27 13.53 13.46
CA LYS A 650 -17.35 14.00 14.34
C LYS A 650 -16.88 14.14 15.79
N PRO A 651 -17.60 14.90 16.63
CA PRO A 651 -17.33 14.99 18.07
C PRO A 651 -17.33 13.63 18.81
N SER A 652 -17.98 12.61 18.24
CA SER A 652 -17.94 11.24 18.76
C SER A 652 -16.60 10.54 18.53
N GLY A 653 -15.70 11.11 17.73
CA GLY A 653 -14.46 10.50 17.26
C GLY A 653 -14.62 9.66 15.99
N ALA A 654 -15.84 9.48 15.48
CA ALA A 654 -16.08 8.78 14.21
C ALA A 654 -15.51 9.60 13.04
N GLY A 655 -14.56 9.02 12.32
CA GLY A 655 -13.89 9.60 11.15
C GLY A 655 -14.42 9.03 9.84
N TYR A 656 -14.50 9.87 8.82
CA TYR A 656 -15.00 9.55 7.48
C TYR A 656 -14.04 10.03 6.40
N SER A 657 -13.81 9.25 5.35
CA SER A 657 -12.92 9.63 4.24
C SER A 657 -13.72 9.98 2.99
N VAL A 658 -13.30 11.02 2.27
CA VAL A 658 -13.88 11.38 0.94
C VAL A 658 -13.44 10.37 -0.12
N TYR A 659 -12.15 10.00 -0.08
CA TYR A 659 -11.56 8.97 -0.92
C TYR A 659 -11.44 7.66 -0.15
N GLU A 660 -10.87 6.62 -0.75
CA GLU A 660 -10.47 5.44 0.01
C GLU A 660 -9.55 5.87 1.17
N PRO A 661 -9.80 5.43 2.41
CA PRO A 661 -9.02 5.85 3.56
C PRO A 661 -7.52 5.65 3.35
N TYR A 662 -6.73 6.64 3.78
CA TYR A 662 -5.27 6.70 3.62
C TYR A 662 -4.76 6.83 2.18
N ALA A 663 -5.61 6.73 1.16
CA ALA A 663 -5.22 6.92 -0.24
C ALA A 663 -5.16 8.41 -0.60
N VAL A 664 -4.38 8.73 -1.63
CA VAL A 664 -4.25 10.09 -2.17
C VAL A 664 -4.81 10.09 -3.58
N PHE A 665 -5.72 11.02 -3.84
CA PHE A 665 -6.26 11.27 -5.18
C PHE A 665 -5.37 12.30 -5.87
N TYR A 666 -4.61 11.88 -6.88
CA TYR A 666 -3.73 12.78 -7.64
C TYR A 666 -4.48 13.41 -8.81
N CYS A 667 -4.48 14.73 -8.85
CA CYS A 667 -5.09 15.53 -9.89
C CYS A 667 -4.02 16.32 -10.64
N ARG A 668 -4.19 16.51 -11.95
CA ARG A 668 -3.29 17.29 -12.80
C ARG A 668 -3.82 18.70 -13.01
N MET A 669 -2.99 19.70 -12.78
CA MET A 669 -3.29 21.09 -13.11
C MET A 669 -3.53 21.26 -14.61
N THR A 670 -4.68 21.81 -14.98
CA THR A 670 -4.97 22.12 -16.39
C THR A 670 -4.23 23.39 -16.80
N GLU A 671 -3.80 23.47 -18.04
CA GLU A 671 -3.32 24.75 -18.60
C GLU A 671 -4.47 25.79 -18.59
N PRO A 672 -4.16 27.09 -18.48
CA PRO A 672 -5.12 28.13 -18.82
C PRO A 672 -5.64 27.89 -20.23
N VAL A 673 -6.95 27.66 -20.37
CA VAL A 673 -7.59 27.74 -21.68
C VAL A 673 -7.35 29.16 -22.19
N GLY A 674 -6.71 29.27 -23.35
CA GLY A 674 -6.18 30.49 -23.98
C GLY A 674 -6.58 31.80 -23.29
N ALA A 675 -5.62 32.44 -22.63
CA ALA A 675 -5.77 33.65 -21.81
C ALA A 675 -7.01 34.48 -22.16
N LEU A 676 -8.05 34.35 -21.35
CA LEU A 676 -9.20 35.24 -21.43
C LEU A 676 -8.85 36.57 -20.72
N PRO A 677 -9.22 37.71 -21.31
CA PRO A 677 -9.97 37.84 -22.56
C PRO A 677 -9.09 37.62 -23.80
N LEU A 678 -9.67 36.95 -24.81
CA LEU A 678 -9.09 36.88 -26.14
C LEU A 678 -8.68 38.28 -26.63
N PRO A 679 -7.62 38.41 -27.46
CA PRO A 679 -7.25 39.68 -28.06
C PRO A 679 -8.44 40.37 -28.72
N SER A 680 -8.54 41.70 -28.63
CA SER A 680 -9.67 42.41 -29.24
C SER A 680 -9.75 42.11 -30.74
N GLY A 681 -10.88 41.54 -31.19
CA GLY A 681 -11.08 41.13 -32.58
C GLY A 681 -10.79 39.66 -32.88
N ALA A 682 -10.45 38.83 -31.87
CA ALA A 682 -10.47 37.39 -32.02
C ALA A 682 -11.88 36.93 -32.45
N PRO A 683 -12.03 36.11 -33.50
CA PRO A 683 -13.32 35.59 -33.93
C PRO A 683 -13.97 34.79 -32.81
N ALA A 684 -15.28 34.97 -32.61
CA ALA A 684 -16.04 34.21 -31.61
C ALA A 684 -16.06 32.69 -31.91
N ASP A 685 -15.96 32.34 -33.20
CA ASP A 685 -15.80 30.97 -33.69
C ASP A 685 -14.71 30.96 -34.78
N LEU A 686 -13.59 30.26 -34.54
CA LEU A 686 -12.63 29.99 -35.62
C LEU A 686 -13.21 28.87 -36.50
N THR A 687 -13.45 29.19 -37.78
CA THR A 687 -14.01 28.25 -38.76
C THR A 687 -13.13 28.18 -40.00
N ARG A 688 -13.19 27.05 -40.70
CA ARG A 688 -12.46 26.86 -41.97
C ARG A 688 -12.85 27.93 -42.99
N GLU A 689 -14.10 28.37 -42.97
CA GLU A 689 -14.69 29.36 -43.87
C GLU A 689 -14.13 30.78 -43.67
N GLN A 690 -13.62 31.07 -42.47
CA GLN A 690 -13.09 32.40 -42.10
C GLN A 690 -11.56 32.45 -42.11
N SER A 691 -10.91 31.35 -42.46
CA SER A 691 -9.45 31.21 -42.41
C SER A 691 -8.76 32.01 -43.52
N THR A 692 -7.80 32.85 -43.17
CA THR A 692 -6.93 33.56 -44.14
C THR A 692 -5.99 32.62 -44.90
N ARG A 693 -5.76 31.43 -44.32
CA ARG A 693 -4.96 30.35 -44.89
C ARG A 693 -5.51 29.02 -44.41
N VAL A 694 -5.81 28.12 -45.35
CA VAL A 694 -6.27 26.75 -45.06
C VAL A 694 -5.21 25.78 -45.53
N LEU A 695 -4.67 25.00 -44.62
CA LEU A 695 -3.68 23.98 -44.89
C LEU A 695 -4.37 22.63 -44.92
N THR A 696 -4.36 21.99 -46.08
CA THR A 696 -4.85 20.62 -46.29
C THR A 696 -3.85 19.86 -47.16
N PRO A 697 -3.93 18.52 -47.26
CA PRO A 697 -3.05 17.77 -48.15
C PRO A 697 -3.04 18.24 -49.62
N ASP A 698 -4.17 18.77 -50.11
CA ASP A 698 -4.30 19.39 -51.43
C ASP A 698 -3.88 20.88 -51.48
N ARG A 699 -3.62 21.51 -50.32
CA ARG A 699 -3.21 22.91 -50.15
C ARG A 699 -2.10 23.04 -49.10
N ALA A 700 -1.01 22.29 -49.28
CA ALA A 700 0.10 22.24 -48.33
C ALA A 700 1.09 23.41 -48.47
N GLU A 701 0.78 24.45 -49.26
CA GLU A 701 1.70 25.56 -49.50
C GLU A 701 2.07 26.27 -48.19
N GLY A 702 3.37 26.28 -47.91
CA GLY A 702 4.00 26.77 -46.69
C GLY A 702 3.75 25.90 -45.45
N LEU A 703 3.36 24.64 -45.62
CA LEU A 703 3.53 23.60 -44.59
C LEU A 703 4.76 22.79 -44.95
N HIS A 704 5.70 22.68 -44.02
CA HIS A 704 6.79 21.73 -44.11
C HIS A 704 6.36 20.45 -43.38
N ILE A 705 6.28 19.36 -44.13
CA ILE A 705 5.82 18.06 -43.64
C ILE A 705 7.07 17.28 -43.22
N GLY A 706 7.13 16.85 -41.95
CA GLY A 706 8.21 16.01 -41.45
C GLY A 706 8.23 14.61 -42.07
N ASP A 707 9.27 13.84 -41.77
CA ASP A 707 9.41 12.50 -42.30
C ASP A 707 8.33 11.54 -41.75
N GLY A 708 7.87 10.62 -42.60
CA GLY A 708 6.94 9.55 -42.24
C GLY A 708 5.44 9.91 -42.30
N TRP A 709 5.10 11.17 -42.52
CA TRP A 709 3.70 11.58 -42.76
C TRP A 709 3.21 11.10 -44.13
N GLN A 710 1.95 10.65 -44.17
CA GLN A 710 1.27 10.20 -45.38
C GLN A 710 -0.09 10.87 -45.51
N VAL A 711 -0.62 10.94 -46.73
CA VAL A 711 -1.99 11.42 -46.95
C VAL A 711 -2.93 10.22 -46.96
N ARG A 712 -3.89 10.18 -46.03
CA ARG A 712 -4.95 9.16 -45.95
C ARG A 712 -6.29 9.85 -45.73
N ASP A 713 -7.28 9.45 -46.53
CA ASP A 713 -8.66 9.96 -46.44
C ASP A 713 -8.77 11.51 -46.42
N GLY A 714 -7.86 12.18 -47.14
CA GLY A 714 -7.84 13.65 -47.21
C GLY A 714 -7.21 14.35 -46.01
N ALA A 715 -6.62 13.62 -45.06
CA ALA A 715 -5.87 14.13 -43.92
C ALA A 715 -4.39 13.71 -43.98
N TRP A 716 -3.52 14.45 -43.28
CA TRP A 716 -2.18 13.97 -42.97
C TRP A 716 -2.27 12.98 -41.82
N ALA A 717 -1.60 11.85 -41.96
CA ALA A 717 -1.63 10.77 -41.00
C ALA A 717 -0.22 10.22 -40.78
N TYR A 718 0.08 9.89 -39.54
CA TYR A 718 1.38 9.37 -39.10
C TYR A 718 1.14 8.17 -38.18
N ASP A 719 1.79 7.04 -38.47
CA ASP A 719 1.65 5.79 -37.71
C ASP A 719 2.93 5.44 -36.91
N GLY A 720 3.93 6.33 -36.91
CA GLY A 720 5.18 6.09 -36.20
C GLY A 720 5.05 6.36 -34.70
N HIS A 721 6.02 5.85 -33.93
CA HIS A 721 6.16 6.12 -32.50
C HIS A 721 7.19 7.21 -32.19
N ALA A 722 7.91 7.70 -33.20
CA ALA A 722 8.86 8.80 -33.04
C ALA A 722 8.12 10.13 -33.15
N GLU A 723 8.65 11.18 -32.54
CA GLU A 723 8.13 12.53 -32.75
C GLU A 723 8.18 12.89 -34.24
N ALA A 724 7.07 13.40 -34.76
CA ALA A 724 6.96 13.86 -36.14
C ALA A 724 6.11 15.13 -36.20
N HIS A 725 6.61 16.15 -36.91
CA HIS A 725 6.00 17.47 -36.94
C HIS A 725 5.41 17.85 -38.30
N LEU A 726 4.34 18.63 -38.27
CA LEU A 726 3.86 19.45 -39.39
C LEU A 726 4.16 20.92 -39.06
N ARG A 727 5.08 21.54 -39.81
CA ARG A 727 5.60 22.90 -39.54
C ARG A 727 4.94 23.92 -40.44
N ILE A 728 4.17 24.86 -39.88
CA ILE A 728 3.68 26.01 -40.65
C ILE A 728 4.84 26.98 -40.85
N THR A 729 5.27 27.14 -42.10
CA THR A 729 6.34 28.05 -42.51
C THR A 729 5.76 29.34 -43.09
N GLY A 730 6.62 30.37 -43.16
CA GLY A 730 6.26 31.66 -43.78
C GLY A 730 5.26 32.50 -42.99
N LEU A 731 5.05 32.22 -41.70
CA LEU A 731 4.26 33.08 -40.82
C LEU A 731 5.01 34.39 -40.55
N ASN A 732 4.54 35.49 -41.12
CA ASN A 732 5.10 36.83 -40.92
C ASN A 732 4.14 37.72 -40.13
N ALA A 733 3.61 37.18 -39.02
CA ALA A 733 2.68 37.88 -38.14
C ALA A 733 3.22 37.89 -36.71
N ARG A 734 3.00 38.98 -35.97
CA ARG A 734 3.34 39.08 -34.55
C ARG A 734 2.34 38.35 -33.65
N ALA A 735 1.13 38.09 -34.16
CA ALA A 735 0.07 37.32 -33.55
C ALA A 735 -0.74 36.66 -34.66
N PHE A 736 -1.26 35.46 -34.41
CA PHE A 736 -2.14 34.72 -35.33
C PHE A 736 -3.08 33.83 -34.54
N ASP A 737 -4.24 33.54 -35.12
CA ASP A 737 -5.17 32.53 -34.61
C ASP A 737 -4.97 31.23 -35.40
N LEU A 738 -5.00 30.09 -34.72
CA LEU A 738 -4.89 28.77 -35.34
C LEU A 738 -6.07 27.90 -34.93
N TRP A 739 -6.72 27.31 -35.93
CA TRP A 739 -7.69 26.25 -35.75
C TRP A 739 -7.13 24.97 -36.37
N VAL A 740 -7.19 23.87 -35.62
CA VAL A 740 -6.73 22.54 -36.05
C VAL A 740 -7.76 21.50 -35.66
N GLU A 741 -8.06 20.61 -36.58
CA GLU A 741 -8.84 19.39 -36.34
C GLU A 741 -7.86 18.22 -36.34
N LEU A 742 -7.81 17.45 -35.25
CA LEU A 742 -6.89 16.34 -35.09
C LEU A 742 -7.57 15.15 -34.41
N GLU A 743 -7.15 13.95 -34.81
CA GLU A 743 -7.45 12.68 -34.15
C GLU A 743 -6.12 12.01 -33.83
N ALA A 744 -5.86 11.70 -32.57
CA ALA A 744 -4.57 11.15 -32.12
C ALA A 744 -4.75 10.11 -31.00
N VAL A 745 -3.86 9.12 -30.99
CA VAL A 745 -3.77 8.07 -29.94
C VAL A 745 -2.62 8.38 -28.94
N GLN A 746 -1.85 9.44 -29.20
CA GLN A 746 -0.75 9.95 -28.38
C GLN A 746 -0.84 11.49 -28.29
N ASP A 747 -0.04 12.09 -27.41
CA ASP A 747 -0.01 13.54 -27.20
C ASP A 747 0.33 14.30 -28.49
N GLY A 748 -0.42 15.37 -28.76
CA GLY A 748 -0.11 16.34 -29.80
C GLY A 748 0.40 17.64 -29.17
N VAL A 749 1.60 18.08 -29.53
CA VAL A 749 2.17 19.34 -29.04
C VAL A 749 2.06 20.41 -30.11
N LEU A 750 1.39 21.52 -29.78
CA LEU A 750 1.41 22.74 -30.58
C LEU A 750 2.47 23.69 -30.01
N ALA A 751 3.53 23.96 -30.77
CA ALA A 751 4.61 24.84 -30.36
C ALA A 751 4.97 25.86 -31.46
N ALA A 752 5.46 27.03 -31.04
CA ALA A 752 5.98 28.06 -31.93
C ALA A 752 7.45 28.34 -31.60
N TYR A 753 8.31 28.31 -32.61
CA TYR A 753 9.75 28.49 -32.45
C TYR A 753 10.23 29.74 -33.18
N LEU A 754 11.30 30.37 -32.66
CA LEU A 754 11.94 31.47 -33.35
C LEU A 754 12.62 30.95 -34.62
N PRO A 755 12.77 31.76 -35.69
CA PRO A 755 13.51 31.37 -36.89
C PRO A 755 14.95 30.91 -36.63
N SER A 756 15.51 31.28 -35.47
CA SER A 756 16.87 30.93 -35.03
C SER A 756 16.93 29.70 -34.11
N THR A 757 15.80 29.11 -33.72
CA THR A 757 15.80 27.92 -32.85
C THR A 757 16.43 26.75 -33.63
N PRO A 758 17.42 26.04 -33.06
CA PRO A 758 17.99 24.84 -33.69
C PRO A 758 16.96 23.71 -33.81
N GLU A 759 16.98 22.97 -34.92
CA GLU A 759 16.05 21.84 -35.15
C GLU A 759 16.16 20.74 -34.08
N ALA A 760 17.35 20.55 -33.51
CA ALA A 760 17.58 19.63 -32.40
C ALA A 760 16.93 20.07 -31.07
N GLU A 761 16.60 21.36 -30.91
CA GLU A 761 15.87 21.89 -29.74
C GLU A 761 14.35 21.94 -29.97
N MET A 762 13.89 21.67 -31.21
CA MET A 762 12.46 21.59 -31.56
C MET A 762 11.87 20.19 -31.35
N ASN A 763 12.71 19.16 -31.31
CA ASN A 763 12.32 17.80 -30.94
C ASN A 763 12.38 17.70 -29.41
N ALA A 764 11.23 17.85 -28.75
CA ALA A 764 11.12 17.81 -27.31
C ALA A 764 10.44 16.50 -26.87
N GLY A 765 11.08 15.38 -27.21
CA GLY A 765 10.73 14.02 -26.79
C GLY A 765 11.88 13.05 -26.95
#